data_AF-A0A2T7C2K3-F1
#
_entry.id   AF-A0A2T7C2K3-F1
#
_cell.length_a   1.000
_cell.length_b   1.000
_cell.length_c   1.000
_cell.angle_alpha   90.00
_cell.angle_beta   90.00
_cell.angle_gamma   90.00
#
_symmetry.space_group_name_H-M   'P 1'
#
loop_
_entity.id
_entity.type
_entity.pdbx_description
1 polymer ?
#
loop_
_entity_poly.entity_id
_entity_poly.type
_entity_poly.pdbx_seq_one_letter_code
_entity_poly.pdbx_strand_id
1 'polypeptide(L)'
;MLSSPPRPAAGAHRRRQPPAPSASAYLATTLTFLVLAALAYSRAAFPRFPHPPATRLCRPDAEGSWSAGVFLGDSPFSLKPIEHWGISSGGGAAWPVANPVLTCADVAGAGFPSSFVANPFLFIQGDAIYMFFETKDPVTSQGDIAAAISKDAGATWQQLGVVLDEKWHLSYPYVFSYENKTYMMPESSKKGNLRLYYAVDFPLKWKSEKVLMERPLVDSVIINFQGSYWLLGSDISSYGPKQRGELCIWYSSSPLGPWNPHKQSPVHNNKDNRLSARNGGRPFIYNGSLYRIGKDRGAGSGYNIQVFRVEVLTANQYKEVVVPFVLEKPLKGRNAWNGARSHHLDIQQHPLGQLWIGVMDGDRVPLGDSVHRLTVGYMFYGVASISVLLLGALIGAIMCILPLRWYLPHTEKRSDTLKTEKQVFLCHKFSSLICNVNKLGSLIGGRINYRARKGRVYIAVILLILVVLTCFGTHYIFGGNGAEEPYPVKGRYSQFTLLTMTYDARLWNLKMFVEHYSKCASVREIVVVWNKGRPPSLGELKSMVPVRIRIENKNTLNNRFNIDKEIKTKGVMELDDDIMMTCDDLERGFKVWREHPDRIVGYYPRLAEGRLLEYCNERYARQQGGYNIILTGAAFMDHELAFKRYWSEEAELGRQVVDSFFNCEDVLLNFLFANESSTSTVEYVKPTWAIDMSKFSGVAISRNTQAHYHIRSKCLAIFSGIYGNLTSKRFFNSRGDGWDV
;
A
#
# COMPACT_ATOMS: atom_id res chain seq x y z
N MET A 1 -87.02 34.21 11.60
CA MET A 1 -87.51 35.11 10.54
C MET A 1 -86.33 35.90 9.98
N LEU A 2 -86.17 35.84 8.66
CA LEU A 2 -85.48 36.75 7.74
C LEU A 2 -84.03 37.25 8.01
N SER A 3 -83.10 36.56 7.33
CA SER A 3 -82.18 37.09 6.31
C SER A 3 -82.00 38.60 6.12
N SER A 4 -80.79 39.11 6.38
CA SER A 4 -79.82 39.57 5.35
C SER A 4 -78.54 40.12 6.04
N PRO A 5 -77.32 39.81 5.56
CA PRO A 5 -76.10 40.42 6.08
C PRO A 5 -75.72 41.69 5.29
N PRO A 6 -75.04 42.67 5.90
CA PRO A 6 -74.40 43.76 5.19
C PRO A 6 -73.08 43.28 4.55
N ARG A 7 -72.78 43.73 3.33
CA ARG A 7 -71.38 43.85 2.87
C ARG A 7 -70.73 44.98 3.69
N PRO A 8 -69.46 44.87 4.13
CA PRO A 8 -68.37 45.17 3.20
C PRO A 8 -66.99 44.54 3.53
N ALA A 9 -66.02 44.96 2.72
CA ALA A 9 -64.58 45.03 2.96
C ALA A 9 -63.69 43.94 2.32
N ALA A 10 -63.09 44.37 1.21
CA ALA A 10 -61.82 43.88 0.70
C ALA A 10 -60.75 43.86 1.79
N GLY A 11 -59.97 42.78 1.85
CA GLY A 11 -58.86 42.68 2.80
C GLY A 11 -58.17 41.34 2.87
N ALA A 12 -58.17 40.52 1.81
CA ALA A 12 -57.28 39.36 1.76
C ALA A 12 -55.90 39.81 1.30
N HIS A 13 -55.03 40.17 2.25
CA HIS A 13 -53.59 40.19 2.05
C HIS A 13 -53.18 38.85 1.42
N ARG A 14 -52.98 38.81 0.10
CA ARG A 14 -52.13 37.79 -0.52
C ARG A 14 -50.78 37.91 0.18
N ARG A 15 -50.48 37.00 1.12
CA ARG A 15 -49.11 36.76 1.57
C ARG A 15 -48.28 36.57 0.30
N ARG A 16 -47.52 37.60 -0.08
CA ARG A 16 -46.56 37.54 -1.18
C ARG A 16 -45.64 36.37 -0.83
N GLN A 17 -45.74 35.31 -1.62
CA GLN A 17 -44.88 34.16 -1.48
C GLN A 17 -43.43 34.64 -1.68
N PRO A 18 -42.47 34.25 -0.82
CA PRO A 18 -41.09 34.58 -1.07
C PRO A 18 -40.68 34.00 -2.43
N PRO A 19 -39.94 34.76 -3.26
CA PRO A 19 -39.53 34.33 -4.58
C PRO A 19 -38.71 33.04 -4.50
N ALA A 20 -38.74 32.24 -5.57
CA ALA A 20 -37.83 31.12 -5.71
C ALA A 20 -36.38 31.63 -5.53
N PRO A 21 -35.49 30.84 -4.88
CA PRO A 21 -34.09 31.23 -4.76
C PRO A 21 -33.52 31.49 -6.16
N SER A 22 -32.73 32.56 -6.31
CA SER A 22 -32.05 32.82 -7.58
C SER A 22 -31.18 31.62 -7.95
N ALA A 23 -31.01 31.36 -9.25
CA ALA A 23 -30.13 30.30 -9.73
C ALA A 23 -28.72 30.41 -9.09
N SER A 24 -28.22 31.63 -8.94
CA SER A 24 -26.95 31.92 -8.26
C SER A 24 -26.94 31.50 -6.79
N ALA A 25 -27.99 31.83 -6.03
CA ALA A 25 -28.09 31.47 -4.62
C ALA A 25 -28.24 29.95 -4.43
N TYR A 26 -29.04 29.29 -5.28
CA TYR A 26 -29.18 27.83 -5.28
C TYR A 26 -27.85 27.12 -5.55
N LEU A 27 -27.17 27.52 -6.62
CA LEU A 27 -25.89 26.92 -7.00
C LEU A 27 -24.82 27.18 -5.93
N ALA A 28 -24.70 28.41 -5.42
CA ALA A 28 -23.75 28.74 -4.37
C ALA A 28 -23.99 27.95 -3.09
N THR A 29 -25.24 27.84 -2.65
CA THR A 29 -25.61 27.10 -1.42
C THR A 29 -25.33 25.60 -1.59
N THR A 30 -25.75 25.02 -2.71
CA THR A 30 -25.57 23.58 -2.98
C THR A 30 -24.10 23.23 -3.15
N LEU A 31 -23.33 24.06 -3.88
CA LEU A 31 -21.90 23.88 -4.04
C LEU A 31 -21.17 23.97 -2.70
N THR A 32 -21.47 24.98 -1.88
CA THR A 32 -20.87 25.14 -0.55
C THR A 32 -21.15 23.93 0.33
N PHE A 33 -22.39 23.43 0.33
CA PHE A 33 -22.78 22.24 1.08
C PHE A 33 -22.00 21.00 0.62
N LEU A 34 -21.88 20.76 -0.69
CA LEU A 34 -21.13 19.62 -1.22
C LEU A 34 -19.63 19.73 -0.98
N VAL A 35 -19.05 20.94 -1.05
CA VAL A 35 -17.64 21.18 -0.71
C VAL A 35 -17.40 20.89 0.77
N LEU A 36 -18.27 21.35 1.68
CA LEU A 36 -18.17 21.02 3.10
C LEU A 36 -18.30 19.52 3.36
N ALA A 37 -19.21 18.83 2.64
CA ALA A 37 -19.34 17.38 2.72
C ALA A 37 -18.07 16.67 2.22
N ALA A 38 -17.49 17.10 1.10
CA ALA A 38 -16.23 16.58 0.58
C ALA A 38 -15.07 16.79 1.57
N LEU A 39 -14.97 17.98 2.18
CA LEU A 39 -13.94 18.30 3.18
C LEU A 39 -14.13 17.49 4.46
N ALA A 40 -15.36 17.36 4.95
CA ALA A 40 -15.67 16.54 6.12
C ALA A 40 -15.35 15.06 5.86
N TYR A 41 -15.76 14.53 4.70
CA TYR A 41 -15.42 13.18 4.27
C TYR A 41 -13.91 13.00 4.16
N SER A 42 -13.20 13.89 3.46
CA SER A 42 -11.74 13.82 3.31
C SER A 42 -11.02 13.85 4.66
N ARG A 43 -11.49 14.66 5.62
CA ARG A 43 -10.88 14.74 6.95
C ARG A 43 -11.15 13.50 7.79
N ALA A 44 -12.33 12.88 7.64
CA ALA A 44 -12.70 11.68 8.36
C ALA A 44 -12.08 10.41 7.76
N ALA A 45 -12.07 10.29 6.43
CA ALA A 45 -11.60 9.11 5.71
C ALA A 45 -10.08 9.12 5.48
N PHE A 46 -9.47 10.30 5.36
CA PHE A 46 -8.04 10.47 5.08
C PHE A 46 -7.42 11.44 6.08
N PRO A 47 -7.30 11.06 7.37
CA PRO A 47 -6.60 11.88 8.35
C PRO A 47 -5.18 12.15 7.84
N ARG A 48 -4.88 13.44 7.60
CA ARG A 48 -3.57 13.87 7.11
C ARG A 48 -2.56 13.79 8.24
N PHE A 49 -1.85 12.68 8.34
CA PHE A 49 -0.64 12.63 9.14
C PHE A 49 0.51 13.25 8.33
N PRO A 50 1.39 14.06 8.97
CA PRO A 50 2.51 14.65 8.27
C PRO A 50 3.40 13.52 7.74
N HIS A 51 3.41 13.34 6.42
CA HIS A 51 4.39 12.44 5.81
C HIS A 51 5.80 13.01 6.03
N PRO A 52 6.82 12.16 6.27
CA PRO A 52 8.20 12.60 6.45
C PRO A 52 8.68 13.48 5.29
N PRO A 53 9.60 14.45 5.49
CA PRO A 53 10.11 15.31 4.41
C PRO A 53 10.62 14.55 3.17
N ALA A 54 11.16 13.34 3.35
CA ALA A 54 11.60 12.44 2.28
C ALA A 54 10.49 12.08 1.28
N THR A 55 9.21 12.07 1.68
CA THR A 55 8.08 11.81 0.76
C THR A 55 7.80 12.97 -0.20
N ARG A 56 8.45 14.14 -0.04
CA ARG A 56 8.34 15.21 -1.03
C ARG A 56 9.08 14.87 -2.33
N LEU A 57 10.13 14.06 -2.23
CA LEU A 57 11.01 13.65 -3.32
C LEU A 57 10.70 12.24 -3.86
N CYS A 58 10.05 11.38 -3.07
CA CYS A 58 9.50 10.09 -3.51
C CYS A 58 8.01 10.23 -3.87
N ARG A 59 7.69 10.22 -5.17
CA ARG A 59 6.30 10.42 -5.66
C ARG A 59 5.93 9.35 -6.67
N PRO A 60 4.90 8.52 -6.40
CA PRO A 60 4.44 7.53 -7.36
C PRO A 60 3.91 8.23 -8.61
N ASP A 61 4.20 7.66 -9.77
CA ASP A 61 3.71 8.13 -11.06
C ASP A 61 2.65 7.15 -11.63
N ALA A 62 2.31 7.30 -12.93
CA ALA A 62 1.35 6.42 -13.58
C ALA A 62 1.94 5.04 -13.95
N GLU A 63 3.24 4.83 -13.80
CA GLU A 63 3.93 3.59 -14.18
C GLU A 63 3.95 2.54 -13.07
N GLY A 64 3.77 2.94 -11.81
CA GLY A 64 3.66 2.05 -10.66
C GLY A 64 4.39 2.58 -9.43
N SER A 65 4.45 1.76 -8.38
CA SER A 65 5.29 1.98 -7.18
C SER A 65 6.31 0.84 -7.12
N TRP A 66 7.21 0.81 -8.11
CA TRP A 66 8.21 -0.26 -8.19
C TRP A 66 9.19 -0.17 -7.01
N SER A 67 9.48 -1.33 -6.45
CA SER A 67 10.39 -1.53 -5.33
C SER A 67 11.16 -2.83 -5.54
N ALA A 68 12.26 -3.03 -4.81
CA ALA A 68 13.07 -4.23 -4.91
C ALA A 68 13.04 -5.05 -3.61
N GLY A 69 12.95 -6.36 -3.76
CA GLY A 69 13.00 -7.33 -2.67
C GLY A 69 14.13 -8.35 -2.86
N VAL A 70 14.61 -8.88 -1.74
CA VAL A 70 15.68 -9.88 -1.66
C VAL A 70 15.10 -11.25 -1.30
N PHE A 71 15.67 -12.28 -1.91
CA PHE A 71 15.35 -13.68 -1.69
C PHE A 71 16.65 -14.45 -1.45
N LEU A 72 16.62 -15.42 -0.55
CA LEU A 72 17.77 -16.27 -0.22
C LEU A 72 17.35 -17.75 -0.29
N GLY A 73 18.26 -18.64 -0.65
CA GLY A 73 17.98 -20.07 -0.79
C GLY A 73 19.24 -20.91 -0.98
N ASP A 74 19.13 -22.21 -0.75
CA ASP A 74 20.24 -23.16 -0.97
C ASP A 74 20.46 -23.45 -2.46
N SER A 75 19.47 -23.10 -3.30
CA SER A 75 19.50 -23.24 -4.76
C SER A 75 18.68 -22.12 -5.40
N PRO A 76 18.89 -21.81 -6.70
CA PRO A 76 18.11 -20.80 -7.39
C PRO A 76 16.61 -21.15 -7.46
N PHE A 77 16.24 -22.43 -7.30
CA PHE A 77 14.86 -22.92 -7.32
C PHE A 77 14.20 -23.03 -5.93
N SER A 78 14.94 -22.74 -4.85
CA SER A 78 14.46 -22.80 -3.46
C SER A 78 14.50 -21.45 -2.76
N LEU A 79 14.58 -20.37 -3.54
CA LEU A 79 14.61 -19.00 -3.04
C LEU A 79 13.34 -18.66 -2.25
N LYS A 80 13.54 -18.15 -1.03
CA LYS A 80 12.48 -17.65 -0.14
C LYS A 80 12.71 -16.18 0.19
N PRO A 81 11.64 -15.39 0.45
CA PRO A 81 11.77 -14.00 0.87
C PRO A 81 12.68 -13.84 2.11
N ILE A 82 13.40 -12.73 2.19
CA ILE A 82 14.39 -12.47 3.24
C ILE A 82 13.82 -12.60 4.67
N GLU A 83 12.54 -12.28 4.88
CA GLU A 83 11.85 -12.43 6.17
C GLU A 83 11.80 -13.88 6.70
N HIS A 84 12.07 -14.89 5.87
CA HIS A 84 12.17 -16.29 6.29
C HIS A 84 13.49 -16.63 6.99
N TRP A 85 14.52 -15.81 6.81
CA TRP A 85 15.88 -16.14 7.25
C TRP A 85 16.24 -15.55 8.61
N GLY A 86 15.37 -14.71 9.18
CA GLY A 86 15.57 -14.16 10.53
C GLY A 86 16.86 -13.36 10.70
N ILE A 87 17.44 -12.86 9.60
CA ILE A 87 18.72 -12.14 9.63
C ILE A 87 18.54 -10.87 10.44
N SER A 88 19.34 -10.75 11.50
CA SER A 88 19.39 -9.57 12.36
C SER A 88 20.77 -8.93 12.26
N SER A 89 20.87 -7.75 11.64
CA SER A 89 22.08 -6.94 11.63
C SER A 89 21.92 -5.73 12.56
N GLY A 90 22.65 -5.75 13.67
CA GLY A 90 22.42 -4.86 14.83
C GLY A 90 22.16 -3.38 14.51
N GLY A 91 21.19 -2.80 15.24
CA GLY A 91 20.90 -1.36 15.32
C GLY A 91 19.49 -0.94 14.83
N GLY A 92 18.47 -1.05 15.70
CA GLY A 92 17.07 -0.65 15.45
C GLY A 92 16.07 -1.80 15.68
N ALA A 93 14.75 -1.56 15.74
CA ALA A 93 13.75 -2.61 16.04
C ALA A 93 12.97 -3.13 14.82
N ALA A 94 13.60 -3.09 13.64
CA ALA A 94 13.04 -3.53 12.37
C ALA A 94 13.20 -5.04 12.12
N TRP A 95 12.82 -5.91 13.06
CA TRP A 95 13.12 -7.34 12.97
C TRP A 95 11.89 -8.25 12.99
N PRO A 96 11.84 -9.28 12.13
CA PRO A 96 12.76 -9.54 11.01
C PRO A 96 12.60 -8.49 9.90
N VAL A 97 13.69 -8.19 9.17
CA VAL A 97 13.58 -7.37 7.96
C VAL A 97 12.65 -8.07 6.98
N ALA A 98 11.76 -7.30 6.35
CA ALA A 98 10.84 -7.79 5.35
C ALA A 98 10.98 -7.02 4.04
N ASN A 99 10.67 -7.71 2.95
CA ASN A 99 10.57 -7.06 1.65
C ASN A 99 9.42 -6.02 1.59
N PRO A 100 9.55 -4.95 0.78
CA PRO A 100 10.68 -4.65 -0.09
C PRO A 100 11.86 -4.09 0.74
N VAL A 101 13.10 -4.36 0.31
CA VAL A 101 14.30 -3.83 0.99
C VAL A 101 14.72 -2.47 0.46
N LEU A 102 14.21 -2.07 -0.72
CA LEU A 102 14.51 -0.79 -1.37
C LEU A 102 13.28 -0.21 -2.07
N THR A 103 13.08 1.09 -1.93
CA THR A 103 11.97 1.87 -2.48
C THR A 103 12.44 3.24 -2.97
N CYS A 104 11.57 4.02 -3.63
CA CYS A 104 11.91 5.41 -3.98
C CYS A 104 12.20 6.29 -2.75
N ALA A 105 11.67 5.92 -1.58
CA ALA A 105 11.86 6.70 -0.35
C ALA A 105 13.33 6.63 0.11
N ASP A 106 14.01 5.52 -0.16
CA ASP A 106 15.42 5.36 0.17
C ASP A 106 16.31 6.24 -0.71
N VAL A 107 16.04 6.24 -2.02
CA VAL A 107 16.72 7.11 -3.00
C VAL A 107 16.50 8.59 -2.68
N ALA A 108 15.25 8.95 -2.38
CA ALA A 108 14.86 10.28 -1.91
C ALA A 108 15.54 10.68 -0.60
N GLY A 109 15.69 9.74 0.34
CA GLY A 109 16.41 9.94 1.59
C GLY A 109 17.90 10.25 1.39
N ALA A 110 18.49 9.76 0.30
CA ALA A 110 19.87 10.09 -0.11
C ALA A 110 19.99 11.43 -0.87
N GLY A 111 18.88 12.15 -1.07
CA GLY A 111 18.86 13.48 -1.71
C GLY A 111 18.51 13.48 -3.20
N PHE A 112 18.13 12.34 -3.78
CA PHE A 112 17.82 12.23 -5.21
C PHE A 112 16.30 12.05 -5.43
N PRO A 113 15.63 12.91 -6.22
CA PRO A 113 14.23 12.70 -6.59
C PRO A 113 14.00 11.33 -7.24
N SER A 114 12.91 10.65 -6.89
CA SER A 114 12.64 9.30 -7.39
C SER A 114 11.14 9.00 -7.43
N SER A 115 10.63 8.36 -8.48
CA SER A 115 9.26 7.81 -8.50
C SER A 115 9.22 6.33 -8.18
N PHE A 116 10.29 5.58 -8.47
CA PHE A 116 10.37 4.13 -8.24
C PHE A 116 11.82 3.59 -8.22
N VAL A 117 11.93 2.30 -7.88
CA VAL A 117 13.13 1.45 -8.04
C VAL A 117 12.77 0.20 -8.84
N ALA A 118 13.41 -0.02 -9.99
CA ALA A 118 13.11 -1.15 -10.90
C ALA A 118 14.37 -1.79 -11.50
N ASN A 119 14.21 -2.95 -12.15
CA ASN A 119 15.28 -3.67 -12.83
C ASN A 119 16.57 -3.87 -11.98
N PRO A 120 16.50 -4.42 -10.75
CA PRO A 120 17.66 -4.57 -9.89
C PRO A 120 18.62 -5.66 -10.39
N PHE A 121 19.90 -5.32 -10.49
CA PHE A 121 21.01 -6.23 -10.76
C PHE A 121 21.98 -6.25 -9.59
N LEU A 122 22.35 -7.45 -9.17
CA LEU A 122 23.38 -7.68 -8.18
C LEU A 122 24.78 -7.61 -8.78
N PHE A 123 25.73 -7.27 -7.93
CA PHE A 123 27.16 -7.47 -8.16
C PHE A 123 27.84 -7.79 -6.83
N ILE A 124 28.36 -9.00 -6.68
CA ILE A 124 28.98 -9.46 -5.43
C ILE A 124 30.50 -9.28 -5.52
N GLN A 125 31.09 -8.58 -4.55
CA GLN A 125 32.53 -8.36 -4.47
C GLN A 125 33.01 -8.53 -3.03
N GLY A 126 33.74 -9.62 -2.76
CA GLY A 126 34.07 -10.02 -1.39
C GLY A 126 32.80 -10.31 -0.59
N ASP A 127 32.71 -9.73 0.60
CA ASP A 127 31.53 -9.85 1.47
C ASP A 127 30.46 -8.76 1.20
N ALA A 128 30.75 -7.83 0.28
CA ALA A 128 29.84 -6.75 -0.08
C ALA A 128 28.95 -7.15 -1.26
N ILE A 129 27.67 -6.82 -1.14
CA ILE A 129 26.67 -7.03 -2.19
C ILE A 129 26.24 -5.65 -2.68
N TYR A 130 26.49 -5.36 -3.95
CA TYR A 130 26.00 -4.14 -4.60
C TYR A 130 24.72 -4.46 -5.37
N MET A 131 23.77 -3.54 -5.37
CA MET A 131 22.58 -3.59 -6.21
C MET A 131 22.55 -2.32 -7.06
N PHE A 132 22.58 -2.50 -8.37
CA PHE A 132 22.37 -1.43 -9.36
C PHE A 132 20.93 -1.52 -9.85
N PHE A 133 20.25 -0.40 -9.95
CA PHE A 133 18.83 -0.38 -10.32
C PHE A 133 18.48 0.90 -11.07
N GLU A 134 17.40 0.83 -11.83
CA GLU A 134 16.78 1.98 -12.46
C GLU A 134 16.03 2.79 -11.40
N THR A 135 16.20 4.10 -11.44
CA THR A 135 15.37 5.05 -10.71
C THR A 135 14.95 6.17 -11.64
N LYS A 136 13.76 6.72 -11.44
CA LYS A 136 13.18 7.70 -12.36
C LYS A 136 12.90 9.03 -11.66
N ASP A 137 13.34 10.12 -12.26
CA ASP A 137 13.05 11.45 -11.76
C ASP A 137 11.56 11.79 -12.01
N PRO A 138 10.79 12.15 -10.96
CA PRO A 138 9.35 12.38 -11.07
C PRO A 138 8.98 13.67 -11.84
N VAL A 139 9.94 14.56 -12.11
CA VAL A 139 9.75 15.83 -12.84
C VAL A 139 10.10 15.66 -14.31
N THR A 140 11.29 15.14 -14.62
CA THR A 140 11.76 14.98 -16.00
C THR A 140 11.22 13.71 -16.66
N SER A 141 10.73 12.74 -15.86
CA SER A 141 10.36 11.40 -16.30
C SER A 141 11.51 10.62 -16.97
N GLN A 142 12.76 11.01 -16.69
CA GLN A 142 13.95 10.32 -17.14
C GLN A 142 14.34 9.23 -16.13
N GLY A 143 14.74 8.06 -16.63
CA GLY A 143 15.32 6.98 -15.83
C GLY A 143 16.83 7.10 -15.85
N ASP A 144 17.44 6.91 -14.68
CA ASP A 144 18.88 6.93 -14.42
C ASP A 144 19.27 5.67 -13.64
N ILE A 145 20.57 5.38 -13.54
CA ILE A 145 21.04 4.22 -12.77
C ILE A 145 21.54 4.68 -11.41
N ALA A 146 20.99 4.09 -10.36
CA ALA A 146 21.42 4.26 -8.98
C ALA A 146 22.00 2.96 -8.41
N ALA A 147 22.70 3.07 -7.28
CA ALA A 147 23.30 1.94 -6.60
C ALA A 147 23.06 1.97 -5.08
N ALA A 148 23.03 0.78 -4.49
CA ALA A 148 23.04 0.56 -3.05
C ALA A 148 23.99 -0.58 -2.68
N ILE A 149 24.47 -0.60 -1.43
CA ILE A 149 25.38 -1.61 -0.91
C ILE A 149 24.80 -2.26 0.36
N SER A 150 24.90 -3.58 0.44
CA SER A 150 24.65 -4.38 1.63
C SER A 150 25.93 -5.06 2.09
N LYS A 151 26.10 -5.13 3.43
CA LYS A 151 27.23 -5.79 4.11
C LYS A 151 26.76 -6.86 5.10
N ASP A 152 25.50 -7.25 5.00
CA ASP A 152 24.79 -8.10 5.96
C ASP A 152 23.84 -9.06 5.23
N ALA A 153 24.36 -9.72 4.19
CA ALA A 153 23.65 -10.72 3.39
C ALA A 153 22.33 -10.21 2.77
N GLY A 154 22.26 -8.92 2.42
CA GLY A 154 21.09 -8.30 1.78
C GLY A 154 20.02 -7.81 2.75
N ALA A 155 20.26 -7.88 4.07
CA ALA A 155 19.28 -7.45 5.07
C ALA A 155 19.14 -5.93 5.15
N THR A 156 20.22 -5.17 4.98
CA THR A 156 20.18 -3.72 4.98
C THR A 156 20.98 -3.15 3.82
N TRP A 157 20.49 -2.02 3.31
CA TRP A 157 21.03 -1.39 2.10
C TRP A 157 21.33 0.08 2.38
N GLN A 158 22.60 0.45 2.21
CA GLN A 158 23.04 1.83 2.22
C GLN A 158 22.96 2.39 0.79
N GLN A 159 22.23 3.48 0.61
CA GLN A 159 22.15 4.18 -0.67
C GLN A 159 23.47 4.86 -1.03
N LEU A 160 23.87 4.73 -2.30
CA LEU A 160 25.05 5.38 -2.86
C LEU A 160 24.70 6.52 -3.83
N GLY A 161 23.42 6.64 -4.20
CA GLY A 161 22.92 7.68 -5.10
C GLY A 161 22.92 7.26 -6.57
N VAL A 162 22.69 8.23 -7.46
CA VAL A 162 22.77 8.05 -8.91
C VAL A 162 24.23 7.90 -9.32
N VAL A 163 24.57 6.77 -9.96
CA VAL A 163 25.93 6.43 -10.39
C VAL A 163 26.14 6.60 -11.89
N LEU A 164 25.06 6.65 -12.67
CA LEU A 164 25.11 6.94 -14.11
C LEU A 164 23.86 7.72 -14.53
N ASP A 165 24.09 8.94 -15.02
CA ASP A 165 23.11 9.87 -15.57
C ASP A 165 23.58 10.29 -16.97
N GLU A 166 22.65 10.29 -17.92
CA GLU A 166 22.88 10.66 -19.33
C GLU A 166 21.76 11.57 -19.80
N LYS A 167 21.87 12.17 -20.99
CA LYS A 167 20.79 13.04 -21.53
C LYS A 167 19.54 12.27 -21.99
N TRP A 168 19.51 10.96 -21.81
CA TRP A 168 18.44 10.06 -22.26
C TRP A 168 18.15 9.04 -21.18
N HIS A 169 16.97 8.43 -21.27
CA HIS A 169 16.51 7.42 -20.32
C HIS A 169 17.42 6.17 -20.35
N LEU A 170 17.88 5.77 -19.18
CA LEU A 170 18.64 4.56 -18.89
C LEU A 170 17.81 3.61 -18.02
N SER A 171 17.94 2.32 -18.27
CA SER A 171 17.32 1.26 -17.46
C SER A 171 18.15 -0.03 -17.52
N TYR A 172 17.70 -1.10 -16.86
CA TYR A 172 18.28 -2.44 -16.99
C TYR A 172 19.83 -2.49 -16.85
N PRO A 173 20.41 -2.07 -15.72
CA PRO A 173 21.86 -1.89 -15.55
C PRO A 173 22.61 -3.22 -15.40
N TYR A 174 22.84 -3.95 -16.50
CA TYR A 174 23.54 -5.23 -16.47
C TYR A 174 25.03 -5.04 -16.10
N VAL A 175 25.45 -5.48 -14.92
CA VAL A 175 26.84 -5.36 -14.44
C VAL A 175 27.57 -6.70 -14.50
N PHE A 176 28.83 -6.71 -14.95
CA PHE A 176 29.68 -7.90 -15.00
C PHE A 176 31.18 -7.56 -14.92
N SER A 177 32.00 -8.55 -14.59
CA SER A 177 33.47 -8.42 -14.59
C SER A 177 34.09 -9.08 -15.80
N TYR A 178 35.12 -8.45 -16.38
CA TYR A 178 35.94 -9.01 -17.45
C TYR A 178 37.35 -8.40 -17.39
N GLU A 179 38.40 -9.24 -17.49
CA GLU A 179 39.82 -8.82 -17.45
C GLU A 179 40.15 -7.83 -16.30
N ASN A 180 39.72 -8.14 -15.08
CA ASN A 180 39.88 -7.31 -13.86
C ASN A 180 39.23 -5.91 -13.92
N LYS A 181 38.35 -5.66 -14.90
CA LYS A 181 37.53 -4.46 -14.96
C LYS A 181 36.06 -4.80 -14.73
N THR A 182 35.35 -3.87 -14.11
CA THR A 182 33.91 -3.96 -13.93
C THR A 182 33.22 -3.12 -14.99
N TYR A 183 32.26 -3.73 -15.69
CA TYR A 183 31.51 -3.12 -16.77
C TYR A 183 30.02 -3.05 -16.43
N MET A 184 29.36 -2.01 -16.93
CA MET A 184 27.91 -1.84 -16.90
C MET A 184 27.39 -1.65 -18.32
N MET A 185 26.35 -2.39 -18.66
CA MET A 185 25.66 -2.35 -19.95
C MET A 185 24.19 -2.01 -19.71
N PRO A 186 23.84 -0.73 -19.50
CA PRO A 186 22.45 -0.31 -19.33
C PRO A 186 21.71 -0.35 -20.67
N GLU A 187 20.40 -0.51 -20.61
CA GLU A 187 19.52 -0.21 -21.74
C GLU A 187 19.59 1.29 -22.07
N SER A 188 19.86 1.60 -23.33
CA SER A 188 19.88 2.96 -23.88
C SER A 188 19.09 3.05 -25.19
N SER A 189 17.99 2.31 -25.28
CA SER A 189 17.19 2.12 -26.50
C SER A 189 16.71 3.45 -27.12
N LYS A 190 16.37 4.45 -26.29
CA LYS A 190 16.01 5.82 -26.74
C LYS A 190 17.14 6.52 -27.51
N LYS A 191 18.41 6.20 -27.24
CA LYS A 191 19.56 6.74 -27.96
C LYS A 191 19.79 6.03 -29.31
N GLY A 192 19.24 4.83 -29.47
CA GLY A 192 19.35 4.02 -30.69
C GLY A 192 20.51 3.03 -30.71
N ASN A 193 21.28 2.92 -29.62
CA ASN A 193 22.41 1.98 -29.52
C ASN A 193 22.57 1.36 -28.13
N LEU A 194 23.29 0.24 -28.06
CA LEU A 194 23.67 -0.45 -26.83
C LEU A 194 25.09 -0.05 -26.45
N ARG A 195 25.25 0.58 -25.28
CA ARG A 195 26.53 1.12 -24.81
C ARG A 195 27.09 0.30 -23.65
N LEU A 196 28.41 0.24 -23.60
CA LEU A 196 29.18 -0.33 -22.50
C LEU A 196 29.92 0.79 -21.76
N TYR A 197 29.85 0.75 -20.45
CA TYR A 197 30.57 1.62 -19.54
C TYR A 197 31.51 0.77 -18.68
N TYR A 198 32.64 1.33 -18.25
CA TYR A 198 33.50 0.70 -17.25
C TYR A 198 33.59 1.59 -16.01
N ALA A 199 33.79 0.96 -14.85
CA ALA A 199 33.98 1.67 -13.60
C ALA A 199 35.39 2.26 -13.54
N VAL A 200 35.47 3.59 -13.42
CA VAL A 200 36.74 4.30 -13.14
C VAL A 200 37.01 4.33 -11.63
N ASP A 201 35.94 4.47 -10.85
CA ASP A 201 35.95 4.51 -9.38
C ASP A 201 34.71 3.75 -8.92
N PHE A 202 34.87 2.45 -8.70
CA PHE A 202 33.74 1.56 -8.42
C PHE A 202 33.19 1.79 -7.00
N PRO A 203 31.86 1.85 -6.79
CA PRO A 203 30.78 1.72 -7.78
C PRO A 203 30.24 3.07 -8.32
N LEU A 204 30.87 4.20 -7.99
CA LEU A 204 30.28 5.54 -8.11
C LEU A 204 30.51 6.24 -9.45
N LYS A 205 31.63 5.98 -10.14
CA LYS A 205 31.98 6.68 -11.40
C LYS A 205 32.19 5.72 -12.54
N TRP A 206 31.47 5.98 -13.62
CA TRP A 206 31.47 5.19 -14.84
C TRP A 206 31.84 6.05 -16.04
N LYS A 207 32.56 5.47 -16.99
CA LYS A 207 32.91 6.12 -18.25
C LYS A 207 32.49 5.24 -19.42
N SER A 208 31.93 5.86 -20.46
CA SER A 208 31.59 5.15 -21.69
C SER A 208 32.86 4.58 -22.33
N GLU A 209 32.86 3.26 -22.54
CA GLU A 209 33.97 2.53 -23.16
C GLU A 209 33.74 2.41 -24.67
N LYS A 210 32.57 1.89 -25.06
CA LYS A 210 32.30 1.46 -26.43
C LYS A 210 30.81 1.35 -26.71
N VAL A 211 30.42 1.59 -27.96
CA VAL A 211 29.12 1.16 -28.50
C VAL A 211 29.24 -0.30 -28.93
N LEU A 212 28.53 -1.20 -28.25
CA LEU A 212 28.56 -2.63 -28.58
C LEU A 212 27.74 -2.93 -29.84
N MET A 213 26.60 -2.27 -29.99
CA MET A 213 25.68 -2.45 -31.11
C MET A 213 24.98 -1.14 -31.46
N GLU A 214 24.97 -0.75 -32.74
CA GLU A 214 24.17 0.38 -33.26
C GLU A 214 22.71 -0.04 -33.50
N ARG A 215 22.06 -0.52 -32.44
CA ARG A 215 20.66 -0.97 -32.44
C ARG A 215 19.97 -0.58 -31.14
N PRO A 216 18.67 -0.23 -31.17
CA PRO A 216 17.89 0.04 -29.96
C PRO A 216 17.51 -1.28 -29.27
N LEU A 217 18.47 -1.93 -28.62
CA LEU A 217 18.22 -3.16 -27.88
C LEU A 217 17.67 -2.85 -26.49
N VAL A 218 16.69 -3.65 -26.05
CA VAL A 218 16.10 -3.60 -24.71
C VAL A 218 16.38 -4.89 -23.95
N ASP A 219 16.41 -4.82 -22.62
CA ASP A 219 16.69 -5.95 -21.72
C ASP A 219 17.90 -6.82 -22.15
N SER A 220 19.03 -6.20 -22.46
CA SER A 220 20.20 -6.90 -22.98
C SER A 220 21.05 -7.54 -21.87
N VAL A 221 21.50 -8.78 -22.09
CA VAL A 221 22.36 -9.53 -21.16
C VAL A 221 23.50 -10.22 -21.92
N ILE A 222 24.66 -10.38 -21.27
CA ILE A 222 25.80 -11.12 -21.79
C ILE A 222 26.13 -12.29 -20.88
N ILE A 223 26.25 -13.51 -21.42
CA ILE A 223 26.68 -14.69 -20.65
C ILE A 223 27.78 -15.46 -21.36
N ASN A 224 28.78 -15.90 -20.59
CA ASN A 224 29.74 -16.90 -21.05
C ASN A 224 29.14 -18.29 -20.83
N PHE A 225 28.96 -19.04 -21.92
CA PHE A 225 28.48 -20.41 -21.86
C PHE A 225 29.22 -21.26 -22.90
N GLN A 226 29.77 -22.38 -22.45
CA GLN A 226 30.56 -23.32 -23.27
C GLN A 226 31.72 -22.64 -24.03
N GLY A 227 32.39 -21.67 -23.40
CA GLY A 227 33.58 -21.01 -23.95
C GLY A 227 33.31 -19.90 -24.96
N SER A 228 32.04 -19.57 -25.23
CA SER A 228 31.63 -18.43 -26.06
C SER A 228 30.82 -17.42 -25.26
N TYR A 229 30.92 -16.15 -25.63
CA TYR A 229 30.06 -15.11 -25.10
C TYR A 229 28.82 -14.97 -25.95
N TRP A 230 27.66 -14.89 -25.29
CA TRP A 230 26.35 -14.76 -25.91
C TRP A 230 25.70 -13.47 -25.45
N LEU A 231 25.37 -12.59 -26.38
CA LEU A 231 24.54 -11.40 -26.15
C LEU A 231 23.11 -11.76 -26.51
N LEU A 232 22.19 -11.61 -25.56
CA LEU A 232 20.76 -11.79 -25.75
C LEU A 232 20.07 -10.46 -25.46
N GLY A 233 19.21 -10.00 -26.35
CA GLY A 233 18.46 -8.76 -26.15
C GLY A 233 17.31 -8.68 -27.14
N SER A 234 16.33 -7.82 -26.85
CA SER A 234 15.19 -7.66 -27.74
C SER A 234 15.36 -6.43 -28.63
N ASP A 235 15.24 -6.62 -29.93
CA ASP A 235 15.35 -5.53 -30.91
C ASP A 235 13.98 -4.85 -31.10
N ILE A 236 13.91 -3.54 -30.84
CA ILE A 236 12.67 -2.73 -31.02
C ILE A 236 12.72 -1.81 -32.26
N SER A 237 13.66 -2.03 -33.17
CA SER A 237 13.80 -1.23 -34.42
C SER A 237 12.67 -1.44 -35.44
N SER A 238 11.91 -2.53 -35.34
CA SER A 238 10.83 -2.87 -36.26
C SER A 238 9.65 -1.88 -36.19
N TYR A 239 9.34 -1.22 -37.31
CA TYR A 239 8.19 -0.31 -37.46
C TYR A 239 6.87 -1.07 -37.71
N GLY A 240 5.79 -0.72 -36.98
CA GLY A 240 4.41 -1.19 -37.22
C GLY A 240 3.75 -1.88 -36.01
N PRO A 241 2.52 -2.44 -36.15
CA PRO A 241 1.79 -3.14 -35.08
C PRO A 241 2.49 -4.44 -34.59
N LYS A 242 3.63 -4.79 -35.20
CA LYS A 242 4.56 -5.86 -34.80
C LYS A 242 5.73 -5.35 -33.94
N GLN A 243 5.56 -4.29 -33.13
CA GLN A 243 6.49 -3.96 -32.03
C GLN A 243 6.45 -5.02 -30.92
N ARG A 244 6.73 -6.27 -31.28
CA ARG A 244 6.97 -7.36 -30.35
C ARG A 244 8.48 -7.39 -30.27
N GLY A 245 9.09 -6.88 -29.19
CA GLY A 245 10.54 -6.92 -29.02
C GLY A 245 11.03 -8.35 -29.15
N GLU A 246 11.51 -8.74 -30.33
CA GLU A 246 11.84 -10.11 -30.67
C GLU A 246 13.19 -10.45 -30.04
N LEU A 247 13.30 -11.64 -29.44
CA LEU A 247 14.56 -12.07 -28.84
C LEU A 247 15.58 -12.26 -29.95
N CYS A 248 16.68 -11.53 -29.89
CA CYS A 248 17.81 -11.69 -30.78
C CYS A 248 19.02 -12.17 -29.97
N ILE A 249 19.79 -13.05 -30.59
CA ILE A 249 21.00 -13.65 -30.04
C ILE A 249 22.18 -13.31 -30.94
N TRP A 250 23.29 -12.94 -30.33
CA TRP A 250 24.59 -12.77 -30.96
C TRP A 250 25.65 -13.53 -30.18
N TYR A 251 26.76 -13.85 -30.83
CA TYR A 251 27.87 -14.54 -30.19
C TYR A 251 29.22 -13.87 -30.52
N SER A 252 30.18 -14.03 -29.63
CA SER A 252 31.54 -13.52 -29.77
C SER A 252 32.54 -14.33 -28.95
N SER A 253 33.82 -14.18 -29.25
CA SER A 253 34.91 -14.67 -28.41
C SER A 253 35.20 -13.75 -27.21
N SER A 254 34.67 -12.53 -27.20
CA SER A 254 34.84 -11.53 -26.13
C SER A 254 33.51 -10.86 -25.81
N PRO A 255 33.23 -10.47 -24.54
CA PRO A 255 32.04 -9.70 -24.20
C PRO A 255 32.10 -8.26 -24.75
N LEU A 256 33.25 -7.84 -25.30
CA LEU A 256 33.45 -6.53 -25.93
C LEU A 256 33.18 -6.54 -27.45
N GLY A 257 32.76 -7.70 -27.97
CA GLY A 257 32.56 -7.95 -29.40
C GLY A 257 33.88 -8.17 -30.16
N PRO A 258 33.83 -8.18 -31.51
CA PRO A 258 32.65 -7.94 -32.35
C PRO A 258 31.58 -9.03 -32.19
N TRP A 259 30.31 -8.65 -32.32
CA TRP A 259 29.17 -9.53 -32.14
C TRP A 259 28.66 -10.06 -33.48
N ASN A 260 28.65 -11.39 -33.62
CA ASN A 260 28.12 -12.06 -34.81
C ASN A 260 26.66 -12.46 -34.58
N PRO A 261 25.74 -12.17 -35.51
CA PRO A 261 24.35 -12.58 -35.36
C PRO A 261 24.23 -14.11 -35.40
N HIS A 262 23.44 -14.66 -34.47
CA HIS A 262 23.07 -16.07 -34.49
C HIS A 262 22.16 -16.36 -35.69
N LYS A 263 22.30 -17.54 -36.32
CA LYS A 263 21.56 -17.87 -37.57
C LYS A 263 20.04 -17.89 -37.43
N GLN A 264 19.55 -18.16 -36.22
CA GLN A 264 18.12 -18.16 -35.91
C GLN A 264 17.67 -16.88 -35.20
N SER A 265 18.40 -15.78 -35.33
CA SER A 265 17.95 -14.47 -34.85
C SER A 265 17.14 -13.76 -35.94
N PRO A 266 15.95 -13.20 -35.62
CA PRO A 266 15.24 -13.27 -34.34
C PRO A 266 14.70 -14.67 -34.03
N VAL A 267 14.71 -15.05 -32.75
CA VAL A 267 14.25 -16.36 -32.28
C VAL A 267 12.72 -16.40 -32.28
N HIS A 268 12.16 -17.19 -33.18
CA HIS A 268 10.72 -17.46 -33.24
C HIS A 268 10.42 -18.84 -32.64
N ASN A 269 9.91 -18.90 -31.40
CA ASN A 269 9.43 -20.15 -30.82
C ASN A 269 8.09 -20.54 -31.48
N ASN A 270 8.17 -21.40 -32.50
CA ASN A 270 7.02 -22.00 -33.18
C ASN A 270 6.26 -22.91 -32.21
N LYS A 271 5.18 -22.42 -31.60
CA LYS A 271 3.90 -23.13 -31.38
C LYS A 271 2.87 -22.36 -30.57
N ASP A 272 3.25 -21.34 -29.81
CA ASP A 272 2.32 -20.43 -29.14
C ASP A 272 2.81 -19.01 -29.26
N ASN A 273 1.97 -18.13 -29.81
CA ASN A 273 2.20 -16.70 -30.05
C ASN A 273 2.38 -15.87 -28.75
N ARG A 274 2.82 -16.50 -27.64
CA ARG A 274 2.75 -16.02 -26.26
C ARG A 274 4.02 -16.20 -25.42
N LEU A 275 5.03 -16.97 -25.85
CA LEU A 275 6.23 -17.16 -25.03
C LEU A 275 7.07 -15.88 -24.96
N SER A 276 7.43 -15.49 -23.75
CA SER A 276 8.20 -14.30 -23.39
C SER A 276 9.46 -14.06 -24.25
N ALA A 277 9.40 -13.07 -25.14
CA ALA A 277 10.53 -12.68 -25.99
C ALA A 277 11.56 -11.75 -25.32
N ARG A 278 11.18 -11.07 -24.23
CA ARG A 278 12.06 -10.12 -23.52
C ARG A 278 12.73 -10.76 -22.32
N ASN A 279 14.00 -10.45 -22.08
CA ASN A 279 14.70 -10.94 -20.89
C ASN A 279 14.15 -10.30 -19.62
N GLY A 280 14.06 -11.10 -18.55
CA GLY A 280 13.57 -10.72 -17.23
C GLY A 280 14.67 -10.63 -16.18
N GLY A 281 15.94 -10.56 -16.58
CA GLY A 281 17.08 -10.41 -15.68
C GLY A 281 18.25 -11.30 -16.09
N ARG A 282 19.21 -11.49 -15.21
CA ARG A 282 20.46 -12.21 -15.50
C ARG A 282 20.18 -13.71 -15.74
N PRO A 283 20.69 -14.30 -16.83
CA PRO A 283 20.69 -15.75 -16.98
C PRO A 283 21.71 -16.39 -16.01
N PHE A 284 21.40 -17.56 -15.46
CA PHE A 284 22.25 -18.24 -14.49
C PHE A 284 22.56 -19.68 -14.92
N ILE A 285 23.68 -20.21 -14.44
CA ILE A 285 24.09 -21.60 -14.67
C ILE A 285 23.86 -22.37 -13.37
N TYR A 286 23.16 -23.50 -13.47
CA TYR A 286 22.92 -24.39 -12.34
C TYR A 286 23.03 -25.84 -12.79
N ASN A 287 23.82 -26.65 -12.09
CA ASN A 287 24.12 -28.05 -12.46
C ASN A 287 24.55 -28.21 -13.93
N GLY A 288 25.40 -27.29 -14.42
CA GLY A 288 25.92 -27.29 -15.79
C GLY A 288 24.93 -26.86 -16.89
N SER A 289 23.66 -26.60 -16.54
CA SER A 289 22.64 -26.14 -17.47
C SER A 289 22.46 -24.62 -17.40
N LEU A 290 22.22 -23.99 -18.55
CA LEU A 290 21.93 -22.57 -18.67
C LEU A 290 20.43 -22.32 -18.50
N TYR A 291 20.08 -21.34 -17.68
CA TYR A 291 18.71 -20.88 -17.46
C TYR A 291 18.58 -19.40 -17.81
N ARG A 292 17.59 -19.08 -18.66
CA ARG A 292 17.23 -17.71 -19.04
C ARG A 292 15.97 -17.30 -18.31
N ILE A 293 15.93 -16.06 -17.84
CA ILE A 293 14.77 -15.44 -17.23
C ILE A 293 14.07 -14.58 -18.29
N GLY A 294 12.76 -14.74 -18.46
CA GLY A 294 11.94 -13.97 -19.41
C GLY A 294 10.74 -13.26 -18.76
N LYS A 295 10.35 -12.12 -19.33
CA LYS A 295 9.14 -11.34 -19.00
C LYS A 295 7.91 -11.86 -19.77
N ASP A 296 7.00 -12.59 -19.12
CA ASP A 296 5.74 -13.02 -19.72
C ASP A 296 4.68 -11.91 -19.62
N ARG A 297 4.03 -11.59 -20.74
CA ARG A 297 2.90 -10.67 -20.81
C ARG A 297 1.62 -11.52 -20.80
N GLY A 298 1.21 -11.93 -19.60
CA GLY A 298 -0.02 -12.72 -19.42
C GLY A 298 -1.26 -11.98 -19.94
N ALA A 299 -2.41 -12.67 -20.00
CA ALA A 299 -3.68 -12.14 -20.50
C ALA A 299 -4.30 -10.97 -19.67
N GLY A 300 -3.53 -10.34 -18.79
CA GLY A 300 -3.90 -9.16 -17.98
C GLY A 300 -2.84 -8.04 -18.05
N SER A 301 -3.00 -6.98 -17.25
CA SER A 301 -2.12 -5.80 -17.25
C SER A 301 -0.78 -5.98 -16.51
N GLY A 302 -0.44 -7.21 -16.08
CA GLY A 302 0.76 -7.51 -15.30
C GLY A 302 1.75 -8.40 -16.04
N TYR A 303 3.04 -8.06 -15.91
CA TYR A 303 4.14 -8.94 -16.29
C TYR A 303 4.34 -10.01 -15.21
N ASN A 304 4.61 -11.25 -15.62
CA ASN A 304 5.10 -12.33 -14.76
C ASN A 304 6.50 -12.73 -15.23
N ILE A 305 7.25 -13.38 -14.34
CA ILE A 305 8.57 -13.93 -14.67
C ILE A 305 8.41 -15.41 -15.06
N GLN A 306 9.11 -15.83 -16.11
CA GLN A 306 9.17 -17.21 -16.57
C GLN A 306 10.63 -17.64 -16.71
N VAL A 307 10.95 -18.87 -16.30
CA VAL A 307 12.31 -19.42 -16.42
C VAL A 307 12.35 -20.46 -17.52
N PHE A 308 13.37 -20.36 -18.36
CA PHE A 308 13.61 -21.22 -19.50
C PHE A 308 14.92 -21.96 -19.32
N ARG A 309 14.92 -23.29 -19.40
CA ARG A 309 16.15 -24.06 -19.55
C ARG A 309 16.56 -24.03 -21.01
N VAL A 310 17.76 -23.55 -21.29
CA VAL A 310 18.33 -23.53 -22.63
C VAL A 310 18.91 -24.93 -22.92
N GLU A 311 18.25 -25.69 -23.80
CA GLU A 311 18.65 -27.06 -24.16
C GLU A 311 19.77 -27.06 -25.21
N VAL A 312 19.72 -26.10 -26.14
CA VAL A 312 20.70 -25.97 -27.21
C VAL A 312 21.06 -24.49 -27.38
N LEU A 313 22.35 -24.18 -27.32
CA LEU A 313 22.90 -22.87 -27.63
C LEU A 313 24.22 -23.07 -28.38
N THR A 314 24.14 -22.99 -29.71
CA THR A 314 25.29 -23.08 -30.62
C THR A 314 25.20 -21.93 -31.63
N ALA A 315 26.19 -21.72 -32.50
CA ALA A 315 26.11 -20.62 -33.48
C ALA A 315 24.98 -20.77 -34.52
N ASN A 316 24.45 -21.99 -34.68
CA ASN A 316 23.48 -22.36 -35.72
C ASN A 316 22.10 -22.73 -35.17
N GLN A 317 22.00 -23.05 -33.88
CA GLN A 317 20.79 -23.60 -33.27
C GLN A 317 20.62 -23.10 -31.84
N TYR A 318 19.42 -22.62 -31.56
CA TYR A 318 18.92 -22.21 -30.25
C TYR A 318 17.62 -22.96 -29.94
N LYS A 319 17.53 -23.53 -28.73
CA LYS A 319 16.31 -24.16 -28.23
C LYS A 319 16.22 -23.97 -26.73
N GLU A 320 15.05 -23.55 -26.27
CA GLU A 320 14.74 -23.41 -24.85
C GLU A 320 13.40 -24.07 -24.52
N VAL A 321 13.25 -24.49 -23.28
CA VAL A 321 12.00 -25.06 -22.74
C VAL A 321 11.64 -24.37 -21.44
N VAL A 322 10.36 -24.07 -21.24
CA VAL A 322 9.87 -23.52 -19.98
C VAL A 322 10.07 -24.56 -18.88
N VAL A 323 10.61 -24.15 -17.75
CA VAL A 323 10.70 -25.00 -16.54
C VAL A 323 9.86 -24.42 -15.41
N PRO A 324 9.27 -25.27 -14.55
CA PRO A 324 8.60 -24.79 -13.34
C PRO A 324 9.57 -23.97 -12.49
N PHE A 325 9.16 -22.76 -12.14
CA PHE A 325 9.88 -21.87 -11.25
C PHE A 325 8.84 -21.19 -10.36
N VAL A 326 8.91 -21.49 -9.06
CA VAL A 326 7.92 -21.02 -8.09
C VAL A 326 8.64 -20.12 -7.09
N LEU A 327 8.45 -18.82 -7.24
CA LEU A 327 8.61 -17.88 -6.13
C LEU A 327 7.27 -17.80 -5.41
N GLU A 328 7.29 -17.87 -4.08
CA GLU A 328 6.08 -17.72 -3.27
C GLU A 328 5.40 -16.38 -3.63
N LYS A 329 4.24 -16.47 -4.29
CA LYS A 329 3.45 -15.28 -4.62
C LYS A 329 2.74 -14.80 -3.36
N PRO A 330 2.74 -13.49 -3.08
CA PRO A 330 1.99 -12.97 -1.95
C PRO A 330 0.49 -13.22 -2.15
N LEU A 331 -0.15 -13.79 -1.14
CA LEU A 331 -1.60 -14.04 -1.16
C LEU A 331 -2.42 -12.75 -0.97
N LYS A 332 -1.79 -11.69 -0.44
CA LYS A 332 -2.43 -10.40 -0.12
C LYS A 332 -2.76 -9.53 -1.35
N GLY A 333 -2.45 -9.99 -2.57
CA GLY A 333 -2.64 -9.20 -3.79
C GLY A 333 -2.00 -7.82 -3.65
N ARG A 334 -2.73 -6.74 -3.98
CA ARG A 334 -2.20 -5.36 -3.95
C ARG A 334 -1.69 -4.89 -2.57
N ASN A 335 -2.06 -5.54 -1.47
CA ASN A 335 -1.53 -5.20 -0.14
C ASN A 335 -0.11 -5.75 0.10
N ALA A 336 0.44 -6.52 -0.84
CA ALA A 336 1.85 -6.88 -0.87
C ALA A 336 2.60 -6.05 -1.92
N TRP A 337 3.87 -5.74 -1.62
CA TRP A 337 4.71 -4.85 -2.43
C TRP A 337 4.90 -5.33 -3.88
N ASN A 338 4.91 -6.64 -4.11
CA ASN A 338 5.05 -7.30 -5.41
C ASN A 338 3.76 -7.98 -5.88
N GLY A 339 2.61 -7.64 -5.29
CA GLY A 339 1.38 -8.40 -5.49
C GLY A 339 0.55 -8.04 -6.72
N ALA A 340 0.90 -6.98 -7.46
CA ALA A 340 0.27 -6.67 -8.74
C ALA A 340 1.14 -7.11 -9.93
N ARG A 341 2.43 -6.77 -9.94
CA ARG A 341 3.35 -7.00 -11.07
C ARG A 341 4.78 -7.24 -10.60
N SER A 342 5.54 -8.01 -11.37
CA SER A 342 6.99 -8.21 -11.21
C SER A 342 7.56 -8.57 -12.59
N HIS A 343 8.67 -7.98 -13.00
CA HIS A 343 9.21 -8.23 -14.33
C HIS A 343 10.72 -8.46 -14.36
N HIS A 344 11.41 -8.28 -13.23
CA HIS A 344 12.85 -8.47 -13.15
C HIS A 344 13.23 -9.41 -12.02
N LEU A 345 14.18 -10.30 -12.28
CA LEU A 345 14.82 -11.18 -11.30
C LEU A 345 16.29 -11.40 -11.68
N ASP A 346 17.22 -11.01 -10.81
CA ASP A 346 18.64 -11.38 -10.91
C ASP A 346 18.98 -12.36 -9.79
N ILE A 347 19.62 -13.48 -10.13
CA ILE A 347 20.00 -14.53 -9.19
C ILE A 347 21.50 -14.78 -9.32
N GLN A 348 22.21 -14.78 -8.20
CA GLN A 348 23.63 -15.06 -8.12
C GLN A 348 23.95 -16.00 -6.96
N GLN A 349 24.97 -16.82 -7.16
CA GLN A 349 25.52 -17.64 -6.08
C GLN A 349 26.53 -16.80 -5.30
N HIS A 350 26.48 -16.88 -3.97
CA HIS A 350 27.50 -16.25 -3.13
C HIS A 350 28.87 -16.92 -3.36
N PRO A 351 29.98 -16.18 -3.48
CA PRO A 351 31.31 -16.73 -3.77
C PRO A 351 31.79 -17.81 -2.78
N LEU A 352 31.33 -17.77 -1.53
CA LEU A 352 31.62 -18.80 -0.51
C LEU A 352 30.80 -20.10 -0.66
N GLY A 353 30.00 -20.22 -1.73
CA GLY A 353 29.51 -21.50 -2.26
C GLY A 353 28.28 -22.12 -1.60
N GLN A 354 27.75 -21.56 -0.50
CA GLN A 354 26.68 -22.21 0.28
C GLN A 354 25.29 -21.58 0.13
N LEU A 355 25.18 -20.34 -0.35
CA LEU A 355 23.90 -19.61 -0.40
C LEU A 355 23.71 -18.92 -1.76
N TRP A 356 22.49 -18.99 -2.29
CA TRP A 356 22.04 -18.21 -3.44
C TRP A 356 21.28 -16.98 -2.96
N ILE A 357 21.51 -15.86 -3.63
CA ILE A 357 20.78 -14.62 -3.44
C ILE A 357 20.07 -14.23 -4.74
N GLY A 358 18.81 -13.83 -4.62
CA GLY A 358 18.01 -13.28 -5.70
C GLY A 358 17.50 -11.89 -5.35
N VAL A 359 17.41 -11.00 -6.34
CA VAL A 359 16.70 -9.72 -6.23
C VAL A 359 15.59 -9.68 -7.26
N MET A 360 14.41 -9.24 -6.85
CA MET A 360 13.25 -9.10 -7.72
C MET A 360 12.68 -7.71 -7.60
N ASP A 361 12.26 -7.12 -8.72
CA ASP A 361 11.38 -5.97 -8.63
C ASP A 361 9.92 -6.38 -8.41
N GLY A 362 9.15 -5.45 -7.87
CA GLY A 362 7.77 -5.70 -7.53
C GLY A 362 7.01 -4.41 -7.42
N ASP A 363 5.77 -4.49 -7.86
CA ASP A 363 4.85 -3.38 -7.85
C ASP A 363 3.48 -3.83 -7.36
N ARG A 364 2.89 -2.96 -6.55
CA ARG A 364 1.57 -3.13 -5.94
C ARG A 364 0.48 -2.33 -6.67
N VAL A 365 0.88 -1.38 -7.52
CA VAL A 365 0.01 -0.42 -8.20
C VAL A 365 -0.13 -0.80 -9.67
N PRO A 366 -1.33 -1.13 -10.17
CA PRO A 366 -1.49 -1.40 -11.59
C PRO A 366 -1.07 -0.21 -12.47
N LEU A 367 -0.66 -0.50 -13.70
CA LEU A 367 -0.35 0.52 -14.69
C LEU A 367 -1.55 1.45 -14.91
N GLY A 368 -1.33 2.77 -14.82
CA GLY A 368 -2.36 3.77 -15.05
C GLY A 368 -3.41 3.89 -13.94
N ASP A 369 -3.20 3.28 -12.76
CA ASP A 369 -4.14 3.37 -11.63
C ASP A 369 -4.44 4.82 -11.24
N SER A 370 -3.42 5.68 -11.17
CA SER A 370 -3.57 7.10 -10.85
C SER A 370 -4.47 7.82 -11.86
N VAL A 371 -4.25 7.60 -13.15
CA VAL A 371 -5.05 8.17 -14.24
C VAL A 371 -6.48 7.63 -14.19
N HIS A 372 -6.65 6.33 -13.98
CA HIS A 372 -7.96 5.69 -13.87
C HIS A 372 -8.76 6.27 -12.71
N ARG A 373 -8.15 6.37 -11.53
CA ARG A 373 -8.76 6.94 -10.32
C ARG A 373 -9.17 8.39 -10.51
N LEU A 374 -8.29 9.23 -11.06
CA LEU A 374 -8.64 10.62 -11.39
C LEU A 374 -9.79 10.69 -12.38
N THR A 375 -9.76 9.87 -13.43
CA THR A 375 -10.83 9.82 -14.44
C THR A 375 -12.17 9.45 -13.81
N VAL A 376 -12.23 8.37 -13.02
CA VAL A 376 -13.45 7.93 -12.32
C VAL A 376 -13.91 8.98 -11.31
N GLY A 377 -12.99 9.57 -10.55
CA GLY A 377 -13.29 10.65 -9.61
C GLY A 377 -13.94 11.85 -10.28
N TYR A 378 -13.38 12.33 -11.39
CA TYR A 378 -13.97 13.43 -12.17
C TYR A 378 -15.32 13.04 -12.79
N MET A 379 -15.51 11.78 -13.20
CA MET A 379 -16.82 11.31 -13.66
C MET A 379 -17.88 11.41 -12.57
N PHE A 380 -17.58 11.04 -11.32
CA PHE A 380 -18.50 11.21 -10.19
C PHE A 380 -18.85 12.68 -9.93
N TYR A 381 -17.87 13.58 -9.96
CA TYR A 381 -18.12 15.02 -9.85
C TYR A 381 -18.94 15.57 -11.03
N GLY A 382 -18.72 15.05 -12.24
CA GLY A 382 -19.52 15.36 -13.42
C GLY A 382 -20.98 14.96 -13.26
N VAL A 383 -21.23 13.72 -12.80
CA VAL A 383 -22.59 13.21 -12.52
C VAL A 383 -23.26 14.02 -11.40
N ALA A 384 -22.53 14.36 -10.33
CA ALA A 384 -23.04 15.20 -9.25
C ALA A 384 -23.42 16.60 -9.77
N SER A 385 -22.57 17.21 -10.61
CA SER A 385 -22.81 18.53 -11.20
C SER A 385 -24.06 18.53 -12.09
N ILE A 386 -24.22 17.53 -12.96
CA ILE A 386 -25.42 17.35 -13.79
C ILE A 386 -26.66 17.18 -12.90
N SER A 387 -26.55 16.40 -11.83
CA SER A 387 -27.65 16.15 -10.89
C SER A 387 -28.08 17.41 -10.12
N VAL A 388 -27.13 18.28 -9.75
CA VAL A 388 -27.42 19.61 -9.17
C VAL A 388 -28.17 20.48 -10.16
N LEU A 389 -27.76 20.52 -11.42
CA LEU A 389 -28.45 21.29 -12.47
C LEU A 389 -29.87 20.79 -12.70
N LEU A 390 -30.07 19.46 -12.74
CA LEU A 390 -31.38 18.83 -12.88
C LEU A 390 -32.28 19.12 -11.67
N LEU A 391 -31.76 19.03 -10.45
CA LEU A 391 -32.51 19.36 -9.23
C LEU A 391 -32.91 20.85 -9.21
N GLY A 392 -32.00 21.73 -9.61
CA GLY A 392 -32.27 23.16 -9.76
C GLY A 392 -33.37 23.45 -10.78
N ALA A 393 -33.40 22.73 -11.90
CA ALA A 393 -34.48 22.82 -12.89
C ALA A 393 -35.81 22.28 -12.34
N LEU A 394 -35.81 21.12 -11.68
CA LEU A 394 -37.01 20.48 -11.11
C LEU A 394 -37.69 21.31 -10.01
N ILE A 395 -36.90 22.06 -9.23
CA ILE A 395 -37.41 22.96 -8.17
C ILE A 395 -37.77 24.35 -8.75
N GLY A 396 -37.34 24.65 -9.98
CA GLY A 396 -37.57 25.93 -10.65
C GLY A 396 -36.60 27.04 -10.25
N ALA A 397 -35.46 26.69 -9.64
CA ALA A 397 -34.39 27.64 -9.30
C ALA A 397 -33.49 27.96 -10.51
N ILE A 398 -33.37 27.03 -11.46
CA ILE A 398 -32.61 27.19 -12.70
C ILE A 398 -33.59 27.22 -13.88
N MET A 399 -33.54 28.29 -14.65
CA MET A 399 -34.29 28.39 -15.91
C MET A 399 -33.44 27.81 -17.04
N CYS A 400 -33.80 26.64 -17.54
CA CYS A 400 -33.17 26.00 -18.70
C CYS A 400 -33.65 26.65 -20.02
N ILE A 401 -33.56 27.97 -20.13
CA ILE A 401 -33.92 28.72 -21.33
C ILE A 401 -32.67 29.42 -21.84
N LEU A 402 -32.10 28.90 -22.92
CA LEU A 402 -31.01 29.55 -23.64
C LEU A 402 -31.59 30.75 -24.43
N PRO A 403 -31.10 31.98 -24.22
CA PRO A 403 -31.58 33.14 -24.95
C PRO A 403 -31.17 33.02 -26.43
N LEU A 404 -32.14 33.04 -27.35
CA LEU A 404 -31.90 33.00 -28.80
C LEU A 404 -31.15 34.24 -29.36
N ARG A 405 -30.82 35.22 -28.52
CA ARG A 405 -30.51 36.60 -28.95
C ARG A 405 -29.06 36.88 -29.35
N TRP A 406 -28.19 35.87 -29.38
CA TRP A 406 -26.77 36.07 -29.70
C TRP A 406 -26.36 35.90 -31.17
N TYR A 407 -27.29 35.67 -32.10
CA TYR A 407 -26.94 35.54 -33.51
C TYR A 407 -28.02 36.10 -34.45
N LEU A 408 -27.96 37.40 -34.69
CA LEU A 408 -28.25 37.95 -36.02
C LEU A 408 -27.03 38.79 -36.41
N PRO A 409 -26.33 38.50 -37.53
CA PRO A 409 -25.32 39.42 -38.03
C PRO A 409 -26.03 40.72 -38.38
N HIS A 410 -25.55 41.85 -37.83
CA HIS A 410 -25.91 43.16 -38.36
C HIS A 410 -25.49 43.18 -39.84
N THR A 411 -26.48 43.22 -40.72
CA THR A 411 -26.26 43.27 -42.16
C THR A 411 -25.86 44.67 -42.56
N GLU A 412 -24.55 44.95 -42.58
CA GLU A 412 -24.00 45.95 -43.49
C GLU A 412 -23.40 45.28 -44.72
N LYS A 413 -23.58 45.94 -45.86
CA LYS A 413 -23.40 45.46 -47.22
C LYS A 413 -21.99 44.90 -47.52
N ARG A 414 -21.98 43.78 -48.26
CA ARG A 414 -21.26 43.51 -49.54
C ARG A 414 -20.36 42.25 -49.56
N SER A 415 -20.66 41.39 -50.55
CA SER A 415 -19.85 40.36 -51.23
C SER A 415 -19.07 39.31 -50.42
N ASP A 416 -19.67 38.13 -50.23
CA ASP A 416 -19.03 36.82 -50.50
C ASP A 416 -20.06 35.69 -50.28
N THR A 417 -20.51 35.04 -51.36
CA THR A 417 -21.68 34.15 -51.35
C THR A 417 -21.41 32.70 -50.90
N LEU A 418 -20.16 32.29 -50.68
CA LEU A 418 -19.85 30.88 -50.35
C LEU A 418 -19.56 30.59 -48.87
N LYS A 419 -19.18 31.59 -48.05
CA LYS A 419 -18.98 31.42 -46.60
C LYS A 419 -20.29 31.48 -45.81
N THR A 420 -21.28 32.18 -46.35
CA THR A 420 -22.57 32.45 -45.69
C THR A 420 -23.44 31.21 -45.57
N GLU A 421 -23.44 30.30 -46.56
CA GLU A 421 -24.29 29.08 -46.52
C GLU A 421 -23.84 28.04 -45.49
N LYS A 422 -22.54 27.77 -45.37
CA LYS A 422 -22.01 26.88 -44.31
C LYS A 422 -22.26 27.44 -42.91
N GLN A 423 -22.17 28.75 -42.76
CA GLN A 423 -22.43 29.44 -41.49
C GLN A 423 -23.93 29.43 -41.15
N VAL A 424 -24.81 29.64 -42.12
CA VAL A 424 -26.28 29.53 -41.96
C VAL A 424 -26.72 28.10 -41.65
N PHE A 425 -26.12 27.09 -42.28
CA PHE A 425 -26.44 25.68 -42.01
C PHE A 425 -25.99 25.23 -40.60
N LEU A 426 -24.79 25.64 -40.15
CA LEU A 426 -24.36 25.41 -38.78
C LEU A 426 -25.27 26.14 -37.78
N CYS A 427 -25.64 27.39 -38.06
CA CYS A 427 -26.56 28.17 -37.24
C CYS A 427 -27.95 27.54 -37.13
N HIS A 428 -28.47 26.94 -38.20
CA HIS A 428 -29.78 26.29 -38.19
C HIS A 428 -29.76 24.96 -37.40
N LYS A 429 -28.67 24.18 -37.48
CA LYS A 429 -28.49 23.02 -36.60
C LYS A 429 -28.37 23.43 -35.13
N PHE A 430 -27.68 24.54 -34.85
CA PHE A 430 -27.51 25.05 -33.50
C PHE A 430 -28.80 25.62 -32.93
N SER A 431 -29.60 26.35 -33.73
CA SER A 431 -30.90 26.88 -33.32
C SER A 431 -31.93 25.77 -33.09
N SER A 432 -31.92 24.72 -33.92
CA SER A 432 -32.73 23.51 -33.71
C SER A 432 -32.36 22.79 -32.42
N LEU A 433 -31.07 22.66 -32.12
CA LEU A 433 -30.57 22.09 -30.86
C LEU A 433 -31.03 22.93 -29.66
N ILE A 434 -30.91 24.26 -29.73
CA ILE A 434 -31.37 25.19 -28.68
C ILE A 434 -32.88 25.08 -28.46
N CYS A 435 -33.68 25.00 -29.52
CA CYS A 435 -35.13 24.80 -29.41
C CYS A 435 -35.49 23.46 -28.76
N ASN A 436 -34.76 22.39 -29.08
CA ASN A 436 -34.96 21.08 -28.47
C ASN A 436 -34.56 21.07 -26.98
N VAL A 437 -33.48 21.77 -26.62
CA VAL A 437 -33.06 21.97 -25.22
C VAL A 437 -34.08 22.82 -24.45
N ASN A 438 -34.60 23.89 -25.04
CA ASN A 438 -35.62 24.74 -24.43
C ASN A 438 -36.97 23.99 -24.25
N LYS A 439 -37.36 23.13 -25.20
CA LYS A 439 -38.51 22.22 -25.06
C LYS A 439 -38.31 21.25 -23.88
N LEU A 440 -37.15 20.64 -23.77
CA LEU A 440 -36.82 19.73 -22.66
C LEU A 440 -36.83 20.48 -21.30
N GLY A 441 -36.30 21.71 -21.28
CA GLY A 441 -36.33 22.59 -20.10
C GLY A 441 -37.75 22.91 -19.62
N SER A 442 -38.68 23.22 -20.54
CA SER A 442 -40.09 23.48 -20.21
C SER A 442 -40.84 22.25 -19.66
N LEU A 443 -40.39 21.04 -19.99
CA LEU A 443 -41.00 19.80 -19.51
C LEU A 443 -40.59 19.46 -18.07
N ILE A 444 -39.41 19.90 -17.63
CA ILE A 444 -38.78 19.52 -16.35
C ILE A 444 -39.00 20.59 -15.26
N GLY A 445 -39.17 21.85 -15.66
CA GLY A 445 -39.27 23.01 -14.75
C GLY A 445 -40.37 22.89 -13.69
N GLY A 446 -40.00 23.05 -12.41
CA GLY A 446 -40.95 23.29 -11.30
C GLY A 446 -41.84 22.10 -10.89
N ARG A 447 -41.52 20.87 -11.31
CA ARG A 447 -42.29 19.65 -10.95
C ARG A 447 -42.20 19.27 -9.47
N ILE A 448 -41.14 19.66 -8.76
CA ILE A 448 -40.96 19.35 -7.34
C ILE A 448 -41.37 20.56 -6.51
N ASN A 449 -42.50 20.44 -5.81
CA ASN A 449 -42.88 21.41 -4.80
C ASN A 449 -42.08 21.20 -3.51
N TYR A 450 -40.98 21.94 -3.35
CA TYR A 450 -40.10 21.88 -2.17
C TYR A 450 -40.79 22.26 -0.84
N ARG A 451 -41.98 22.88 -0.89
CA ARG A 451 -42.76 23.23 0.30
C ARG A 451 -43.63 22.06 0.78
N ALA A 452 -43.96 21.11 -0.09
CA ALA A 452 -44.73 19.92 0.25
C ALA A 452 -43.88 18.86 0.96
N ARG A 453 -44.45 18.10 1.90
CA ARG A 453 -43.74 17.04 2.65
C ARG A 453 -43.10 16.00 1.71
N LYS A 454 -43.82 15.57 0.66
CA LYS A 454 -43.30 14.67 -0.38
C LYS A 454 -42.11 15.28 -1.13
N GLY A 455 -42.20 16.57 -1.51
CA GLY A 455 -41.12 17.28 -2.17
C GLY A 455 -39.87 17.43 -1.31
N ARG A 456 -40.02 17.69 -0.01
CA ARG A 456 -38.89 17.72 0.95
C ARG A 456 -38.18 16.37 1.05
N VAL A 457 -38.94 15.27 1.07
CA VAL A 457 -38.37 13.91 1.09
C VAL A 457 -37.60 13.64 -0.21
N TYR A 458 -38.14 13.96 -1.39
CA TYR A 458 -37.42 13.80 -2.65
C TYR A 458 -36.13 14.63 -2.70
N ILE A 459 -36.18 15.88 -2.23
CA ILE A 459 -34.99 16.74 -2.17
C ILE A 459 -33.96 16.16 -1.20
N ALA A 460 -34.37 15.69 -0.03
CA ALA A 460 -33.46 15.07 0.94
C ALA A 460 -32.79 13.81 0.39
N VAL A 461 -33.53 12.95 -0.32
CA VAL A 461 -32.98 11.76 -0.97
C VAL A 461 -31.98 12.14 -2.07
N ILE A 462 -32.30 13.12 -2.91
CA ILE A 462 -31.39 13.59 -3.96
C ILE A 462 -30.14 14.24 -3.36
N LEU A 463 -30.28 15.03 -2.30
CA LEU A 463 -29.14 15.61 -1.58
C LEU A 463 -28.26 14.51 -0.96
N LEU A 464 -28.84 13.46 -0.39
CA LEU A 464 -28.10 12.30 0.11
C LEU A 464 -27.30 11.62 -1.02
N ILE A 465 -27.94 11.40 -2.18
CA ILE A 465 -27.26 10.85 -3.36
C ILE A 465 -26.11 11.77 -3.81
N LEU A 466 -26.31 13.09 -3.84
CA LEU A 466 -25.27 14.05 -4.19
C LEU A 466 -24.10 14.02 -3.21
N VAL A 467 -24.37 13.91 -1.91
CA VAL A 467 -23.33 13.72 -0.88
C VAL A 467 -22.57 12.43 -1.13
N VAL A 468 -23.25 11.32 -1.39
CA VAL A 468 -22.62 10.02 -1.67
C VAL A 468 -21.76 10.08 -2.94
N LEU A 469 -22.26 10.65 -4.04
CA LEU A 469 -21.48 10.85 -5.28
C LEU A 469 -20.25 11.72 -5.04
N THR A 470 -20.40 12.79 -4.24
CA THR A 470 -19.29 13.67 -3.87
C THR A 470 -18.27 12.95 -3.01
N CYS A 471 -18.70 12.11 -2.06
CA CYS A 471 -17.82 11.27 -1.26
C CYS A 471 -17.07 10.26 -2.13
N PHE A 472 -17.74 9.61 -3.09
CA PHE A 472 -17.08 8.72 -4.06
C PHE A 472 -16.07 9.47 -4.94
N GLY A 473 -16.45 10.63 -5.51
CA GLY A 473 -15.51 11.47 -6.27
C GLY A 473 -14.28 11.86 -5.45
N THR A 474 -14.50 12.30 -4.20
CA THR A 474 -13.42 12.63 -3.25
C THR A 474 -12.56 11.40 -2.94
N HIS A 475 -13.18 10.24 -2.71
CA HIS A 475 -12.48 8.98 -2.41
C HIS A 475 -11.60 8.53 -3.57
N TYR A 476 -12.09 8.54 -4.81
CA TYR A 476 -11.28 8.15 -5.95
C TYR A 476 -10.10 9.09 -6.17
N ILE A 477 -10.29 10.41 -6.01
CA ILE A 477 -9.20 11.40 -6.18
C ILE A 477 -8.17 11.31 -5.04
N PHE A 478 -8.62 11.23 -3.78
CA PHE A 478 -7.74 11.40 -2.61
C PHE A 478 -7.45 10.11 -1.82
N GLY A 479 -8.22 9.05 -2.00
CA GLY A 479 -8.23 7.88 -1.12
C GLY A 479 -7.20 6.79 -1.36
N GLY A 480 -6.13 7.10 -2.09
CA GLY A 480 -5.09 6.13 -2.43
C GLY A 480 -5.58 5.01 -3.35
N ASN A 481 -4.69 4.06 -3.63
CA ASN A 481 -4.91 2.93 -4.55
C ASN A 481 -5.63 1.74 -3.90
N GLY A 482 -6.14 1.91 -2.65
CA GLY A 482 -6.77 0.85 -1.87
C GLY A 482 -5.82 -0.22 -1.33
N ALA A 483 -4.51 -0.05 -1.49
CA ALA A 483 -3.47 -0.87 -0.89
C ALA A 483 -2.79 -0.08 0.21
N GLU A 484 -3.02 -0.48 1.47
CA GLU A 484 -2.37 0.17 2.59
C GLU A 484 -0.87 -0.15 2.61
N GLU A 485 -0.07 0.89 2.73
CA GLU A 485 1.38 0.77 2.76
C GLU A 485 1.85 0.59 4.20
N PRO A 486 2.77 -0.35 4.47
CA PRO A 486 3.38 -0.47 5.78
C PRO A 486 4.23 0.77 6.06
N TYR A 487 4.39 1.15 7.34
CA TYR A 487 5.26 2.27 7.70
C TYR A 487 6.72 1.81 7.87
N PRO A 488 7.68 2.42 7.15
CA PRO A 488 9.09 2.11 7.35
C PRO A 488 9.63 2.75 8.63
N VAL A 489 10.58 2.09 9.27
CA VAL A 489 11.40 2.67 10.36
C VAL A 489 12.84 2.68 9.89
N LYS A 490 13.43 3.89 9.76
CA LYS A 490 14.77 4.09 9.18
C LYS A 490 14.92 3.44 7.79
N GLY A 491 13.92 3.58 6.92
CA GLY A 491 13.90 3.00 5.57
C GLY A 491 13.62 1.49 5.51
N ARG A 492 13.35 0.83 6.65
CA ARG A 492 13.20 -0.63 6.71
C ARG A 492 11.76 -1.05 6.98
N TYR A 493 11.31 -2.11 6.32
CA TYR A 493 10.03 -2.78 6.58
C TYR A 493 10.22 -4.03 7.44
N SER A 494 9.15 -4.46 8.10
CA SER A 494 9.14 -5.60 9.02
C SER A 494 7.73 -6.19 9.02
N GLN A 495 7.59 -7.37 9.60
CA GLN A 495 6.28 -7.99 9.82
C GLN A 495 6.09 -8.37 11.30
N PHE A 496 4.85 -8.62 11.70
CA PHE A 496 4.46 -9.04 13.04
C PHE A 496 3.47 -10.20 13.00
N THR A 497 3.38 -10.92 14.11
CA THR A 497 2.38 -11.98 14.32
C THR A 497 1.18 -11.38 15.03
N LEU A 498 -0.02 -11.59 14.50
CA LEU A 498 -1.26 -11.20 15.18
C LEU A 498 -1.70 -12.39 16.04
N LEU A 499 -1.86 -12.15 17.35
CA LEU A 499 -2.30 -13.15 18.31
C LEU A 499 -3.67 -12.74 18.84
N THR A 500 -4.62 -13.67 18.79
CA THR A 500 -5.96 -13.47 19.35
C THR A 500 -6.38 -14.69 20.14
N MET A 501 -7.01 -14.47 21.29
CA MET A 501 -7.56 -15.54 22.13
C MET A 501 -9.08 -15.56 22.02
N THR A 502 -9.65 -16.74 21.79
CA THR A 502 -11.08 -16.90 21.53
C THR A 502 -11.57 -18.28 21.96
N TYR A 503 -12.86 -18.55 21.76
CA TYR A 503 -13.53 -19.81 22.08
C TYR A 503 -14.79 -19.98 21.21
N ASP A 504 -15.39 -21.17 21.28
CA ASP A 504 -16.48 -21.61 20.39
C ASP A 504 -17.64 -20.61 20.22
N ALA A 505 -18.11 -19.97 21.29
CA ALA A 505 -19.22 -19.02 21.23
C ALA A 505 -18.91 -17.74 20.42
N ARG A 506 -17.63 -17.43 20.15
CA ARG A 506 -17.19 -16.24 19.41
C ARG A 506 -16.68 -16.57 18.00
N LEU A 507 -16.95 -17.78 17.49
CA LEU A 507 -16.48 -18.20 16.16
C LEU A 507 -16.89 -17.25 15.02
N TRP A 508 -18.08 -16.64 15.09
CA TRP A 508 -18.50 -15.65 14.09
C TRP A 508 -17.61 -14.40 14.09
N ASN A 509 -17.26 -13.90 15.27
CA ASN A 509 -16.34 -12.76 15.42
C ASN A 509 -14.96 -13.13 14.88
N LEU A 510 -14.45 -14.32 15.22
CA LEU A 510 -13.18 -14.82 14.72
C LEU A 510 -13.13 -14.88 13.19
N LYS A 511 -14.21 -15.32 12.52
CA LYS A 511 -14.27 -15.38 11.04
C LYS A 511 -14.09 -13.99 10.42
N MET A 512 -14.78 -12.98 10.95
CA MET A 512 -14.65 -11.59 10.49
C MET A 512 -13.27 -11.00 10.83
N PHE A 513 -12.77 -11.29 12.03
CA PHE A 513 -11.44 -10.87 12.51
C PHE A 513 -10.34 -11.37 11.56
N VAL A 514 -10.32 -12.67 11.27
CA VAL A 514 -9.31 -13.29 10.39
C VAL A 514 -9.42 -12.76 8.96
N GLU A 515 -10.63 -12.64 8.42
CA GLU A 515 -10.81 -12.13 7.04
C GLU A 515 -10.36 -10.67 6.89
N HIS A 516 -10.53 -9.86 7.93
CA HIS A 516 -10.11 -8.47 7.94
C HIS A 516 -8.60 -8.34 8.11
N TYR A 517 -8.04 -8.85 9.22
CA TYR A 517 -6.65 -8.58 9.57
C TYR A 517 -5.64 -9.35 8.72
N SER A 518 -6.02 -10.49 8.13
CA SER A 518 -5.13 -11.21 7.21
C SER A 518 -4.73 -10.39 5.98
N LYS A 519 -5.49 -9.33 5.66
CA LYS A 519 -5.21 -8.43 4.53
C LYS A 519 -4.24 -7.31 4.86
N CYS A 520 -3.97 -7.02 6.15
CA CYS A 520 -3.08 -5.92 6.54
C CYS A 520 -1.63 -6.20 6.11
N ALA A 521 -0.91 -5.19 5.65
CA ALA A 521 0.38 -5.34 4.96
C ALA A 521 1.45 -6.07 5.79
N SER A 522 1.64 -5.68 7.06
CA SER A 522 2.70 -6.20 7.93
C SER A 522 2.32 -7.45 8.73
N VAL A 523 1.08 -7.94 8.65
CA VAL A 523 0.67 -9.18 9.36
C VAL A 523 1.29 -10.40 8.69
N ARG A 524 2.19 -11.14 9.34
CA ARG A 524 2.83 -12.33 8.77
C ARG A 524 1.96 -13.58 8.89
N GLU A 525 1.37 -13.76 10.05
CA GLU A 525 0.58 -14.91 10.44
C GLU A 525 -0.44 -14.50 11.50
N ILE A 526 -1.48 -15.32 11.67
CA ILE A 526 -2.46 -15.17 12.74
C ILE A 526 -2.41 -16.42 13.62
N VAL A 527 -2.16 -16.21 14.92
CA VAL A 527 -2.19 -17.27 15.94
C VAL A 527 -3.47 -17.13 16.73
N VAL A 528 -4.33 -18.15 16.63
CA VAL A 528 -5.60 -18.23 17.36
C VAL A 528 -5.39 -19.13 18.58
N VAL A 529 -5.37 -18.52 19.77
CA VAL A 529 -5.34 -19.23 21.05
C VAL A 529 -6.76 -19.68 21.38
N TRP A 530 -7.02 -20.98 21.25
CA TRP A 530 -8.35 -21.56 21.39
C TRP A 530 -8.57 -22.06 22.82
N ASN A 531 -9.30 -21.26 23.61
CA ASN A 531 -9.35 -21.39 25.06
C ASN A 531 -10.40 -22.39 25.56
N LYS A 532 -11.49 -22.59 24.80
CA LYS A 532 -12.60 -23.46 25.20
C LYS A 532 -13.45 -23.91 24.00
N GLY A 533 -13.99 -25.12 24.10
CA GLY A 533 -14.95 -25.65 23.14
C GLY A 533 -14.30 -26.27 21.91
N ARG A 534 -15.10 -26.58 20.89
CA ARG A 534 -14.61 -27.24 19.67
C ARG A 534 -13.97 -26.24 18.70
N PRO A 535 -12.68 -26.37 18.35
CA PRO A 535 -12.02 -25.47 17.41
C PRO A 535 -12.60 -25.61 15.98
N PRO A 536 -12.60 -24.53 15.20
CA PRO A 536 -12.99 -24.59 13.80
C PRO A 536 -11.93 -25.34 12.99
N SER A 537 -12.34 -25.87 11.84
CA SER A 537 -11.39 -26.33 10.84
C SER A 537 -10.73 -25.13 10.14
N LEU A 538 -9.47 -25.28 9.71
CA LEU A 538 -8.75 -24.18 9.04
C LEU A 538 -9.47 -23.67 7.77
N GLY A 539 -10.18 -24.56 7.07
CA GLY A 539 -10.95 -24.19 5.86
C GLY A 539 -12.14 -23.27 6.14
N GLU A 540 -12.59 -23.14 7.40
CA GLU A 540 -13.65 -22.20 7.79
C GLU A 540 -13.15 -20.77 7.99
N LEU A 541 -11.83 -20.57 8.06
CA LEU A 541 -11.20 -19.28 8.28
C LEU A 541 -10.61 -18.77 6.96
N LYS A 542 -11.28 -17.81 6.35
CA LYS A 542 -10.81 -17.17 5.11
C LYS A 542 -9.66 -16.23 5.44
N SER A 543 -8.44 -16.63 5.10
CA SER A 543 -7.23 -15.87 5.40
C SER A 543 -6.32 -15.72 4.18
N MET A 544 -5.66 -14.56 4.08
CA MET A 544 -4.55 -14.30 3.13
C MET A 544 -3.17 -14.57 3.74
N VAL A 545 -3.11 -15.02 5.00
CA VAL A 545 -1.87 -15.39 5.69
C VAL A 545 -2.05 -16.74 6.40
N PRO A 546 -0.97 -17.45 6.74
CA PRO A 546 -1.07 -18.64 7.57
C PRO A 546 -1.86 -18.36 8.87
N VAL A 547 -2.82 -19.24 9.16
CA VAL A 547 -3.55 -19.23 10.42
C VAL A 547 -3.21 -20.50 11.17
N ARG A 548 -2.80 -20.34 12.43
CA ARG A 548 -2.46 -21.46 13.31
C ARG A 548 -3.37 -21.42 14.54
N ILE A 549 -4.02 -22.55 14.83
CA ILE A 549 -4.89 -22.69 16.00
C ILE A 549 -4.10 -23.43 17.08
N ARG A 550 -3.80 -22.74 18.18
CA ARG A 550 -3.16 -23.30 19.37
C ARG A 550 -4.25 -23.67 20.37
N ILE A 551 -4.49 -24.96 20.54
CA ILE A 551 -5.53 -25.47 21.44
C ILE A 551 -4.99 -25.52 22.86
N GLU A 552 -5.72 -24.94 23.80
CA GLU A 552 -5.34 -24.90 25.20
C GLU A 552 -6.20 -25.85 26.04
N ASN A 553 -5.60 -26.51 27.03
CA ASN A 553 -6.27 -27.53 27.83
C ASN A 553 -7.16 -26.94 28.94
N LYS A 554 -6.88 -25.72 29.36
CA LYS A 554 -7.57 -25.02 30.45
C LYS A 554 -8.07 -23.68 29.94
N ASN A 555 -9.32 -23.34 30.23
CA ASN A 555 -9.85 -22.01 29.97
C ASN A 555 -9.28 -21.02 31.00
N THR A 556 -8.21 -20.30 30.64
CA THR A 556 -7.58 -19.25 31.46
C THR A 556 -7.19 -18.06 30.58
N LEU A 557 -7.14 -16.86 31.17
CA LEU A 557 -6.63 -15.68 30.48
C LEU A 557 -5.10 -15.70 30.32
N ASN A 558 -4.37 -16.48 31.13
CA ASN A 558 -2.92 -16.60 31.05
C ASN A 558 -2.43 -17.16 29.70
N ASN A 559 -3.27 -17.94 29.00
CA ASN A 559 -2.89 -18.65 27.78
C ASN A 559 -2.47 -17.74 26.62
N ARG A 560 -2.94 -16.48 26.58
CA ARG A 560 -2.58 -15.53 25.52
C ARG A 560 -1.07 -15.19 25.53
N PHE A 561 -0.38 -15.42 26.64
CA PHE A 561 1.05 -15.16 26.81
C PHE A 561 1.91 -16.43 26.84
N ASN A 562 1.36 -17.63 26.56
CA ASN A 562 2.15 -18.87 26.52
C ASN A 562 3.34 -18.73 25.55
N ILE A 563 4.51 -19.20 25.98
CA ILE A 563 5.72 -19.21 25.16
C ILE A 563 5.49 -20.07 23.92
N ASP A 564 5.70 -19.46 22.75
CA ASP A 564 5.45 -20.10 21.46
C ASP A 564 6.67 -19.97 20.56
N LYS A 565 7.40 -21.08 20.38
CA LYS A 565 8.63 -21.14 19.58
C LYS A 565 8.36 -21.11 18.07
N GLU A 566 7.10 -21.29 17.66
CA GLU A 566 6.71 -21.25 16.26
C GLU A 566 6.52 -19.82 15.76
N ILE A 567 6.27 -18.86 16.66
CA ILE A 567 6.26 -17.42 16.33
C ILE A 567 7.66 -17.00 15.90
N LYS A 568 7.79 -16.51 14.65
CA LYS A 568 9.08 -16.09 14.07
C LYS A 568 9.26 -14.59 14.02
N THR A 569 8.24 -13.82 14.36
CA THR A 569 8.31 -12.36 14.40
C THR A 569 8.66 -11.89 15.81
N LYS A 570 9.43 -10.81 15.93
CA LYS A 570 9.76 -10.25 17.24
C LYS A 570 8.55 -9.55 17.86
N GLY A 571 7.85 -8.74 17.06
CA GLY A 571 6.64 -8.05 17.45
C GLY A 571 5.41 -8.94 17.34
N VAL A 572 4.64 -9.01 18.42
CA VAL A 572 3.30 -9.60 18.44
C VAL A 572 2.29 -8.51 18.74
N MET A 573 1.22 -8.45 17.95
CA MET A 573 0.01 -7.70 18.26
C MET A 573 -0.94 -8.63 18.99
N GLU A 574 -1.16 -8.41 20.28
CA GLU A 574 -2.23 -9.06 21.02
C GLU A 574 -3.52 -8.25 20.81
N LEU A 575 -4.56 -8.92 20.35
CA LEU A 575 -5.81 -8.26 19.98
C LEU A 575 -7.00 -9.16 20.31
N ASP A 576 -7.87 -8.64 21.19
CA ASP A 576 -9.12 -9.31 21.56
C ASP A 576 -9.97 -9.54 20.31
N ASP A 577 -10.61 -10.71 20.22
CA ASP A 577 -11.38 -11.18 19.07
C ASP A 577 -12.67 -10.38 18.80
N ASP A 578 -13.02 -9.46 19.70
CA ASP A 578 -14.13 -8.52 19.57
C ASP A 578 -13.68 -7.09 19.22
N ILE A 579 -12.40 -6.83 18.98
CA ILE A 579 -11.91 -5.51 18.57
C ILE A 579 -11.60 -5.46 17.07
N MET A 580 -12.29 -4.56 16.37
CA MET A 580 -12.08 -4.27 14.94
C MET A 580 -11.49 -2.86 14.78
N MET A 581 -10.35 -2.77 14.11
CA MET A 581 -9.58 -1.55 13.84
C MET A 581 -9.14 -1.51 12.38
N THR A 582 -8.86 -0.32 11.83
CA THR A 582 -8.33 -0.25 10.45
C THR A 582 -6.93 -0.86 10.38
N CYS A 583 -6.53 -1.34 9.21
CA CYS A 583 -5.16 -1.85 9.03
C CYS A 583 -4.15 -0.70 9.23
N ASP A 584 -4.46 0.55 8.85
CA ASP A 584 -3.62 1.73 9.12
C ASP A 584 -3.40 1.96 10.61
N ASP A 585 -4.45 1.80 11.44
CA ASP A 585 -4.30 1.91 12.90
C ASP A 585 -3.31 0.86 13.43
N LEU A 586 -3.35 -0.38 12.94
CA LEU A 586 -2.38 -1.44 13.26
C LEU A 586 -0.96 -1.08 12.80
N GLU A 587 -0.81 -0.60 11.57
CA GLU A 587 0.49 -0.22 11.01
C GLU A 587 1.11 0.96 11.78
N ARG A 588 0.30 1.93 12.23
CA ARG A 588 0.77 3.02 13.09
C ARG A 588 1.27 2.50 14.43
N GLY A 589 0.49 1.66 15.12
CA GLY A 589 0.93 1.04 16.38
C GLY A 589 2.20 0.21 16.21
N PHE A 590 2.30 -0.54 15.11
CA PHE A 590 3.49 -1.32 14.80
C PHE A 590 4.72 -0.44 14.57
N LYS A 591 4.60 0.66 13.81
CA LYS A 591 5.68 1.64 13.64
C LYS A 591 6.18 2.15 14.99
N VAL A 592 5.25 2.55 15.85
CA VAL A 592 5.56 3.08 17.18
C VAL A 592 6.28 2.04 18.04
N TRP A 593 5.78 0.80 18.04
CA TRP A 593 6.44 -0.29 18.75
C TRP A 593 7.85 -0.57 18.20
N ARG A 594 8.06 -0.48 16.88
CA ARG A 594 9.39 -0.62 16.27
C ARG A 594 10.36 0.52 16.61
N GLU A 595 9.86 1.65 17.10
CA GLU A 595 10.70 2.74 17.63
C GLU A 595 11.05 2.51 19.11
N HIS A 596 10.23 1.74 19.83
CA HIS A 596 10.33 1.45 21.26
C HIS A 596 9.98 -0.03 21.59
N PRO A 597 10.77 -1.01 21.11
CA PRO A 597 10.44 -2.44 21.24
C PRO A 597 10.45 -2.94 22.68
N ASP A 598 11.08 -2.18 23.57
CA ASP A 598 11.17 -2.38 25.02
C ASP A 598 9.87 -2.01 25.77
N ARG A 599 8.88 -1.45 25.07
CA ARG A 599 7.62 -0.96 25.65
C ARG A 599 6.41 -1.75 25.17
N ILE A 600 5.34 -1.68 25.96
CA ILE A 600 3.99 -2.08 25.53
C ILE A 600 3.36 -0.89 24.80
N VAL A 601 3.04 -1.05 23.53
CA VAL A 601 2.44 0.00 22.71
C VAL A 601 1.02 -0.37 22.35
N GLY A 602 0.03 0.41 22.74
CA GLY A 602 -1.36 0.01 22.51
C GLY A 602 -2.36 1.14 22.50
N TYR A 603 -3.63 0.77 22.38
CA TYR A 603 -4.71 1.69 22.02
C TYR A 603 -5.68 1.99 23.16
N TYR A 604 -5.53 1.31 24.30
CA TYR A 604 -6.42 1.46 25.45
C TYR A 604 -5.64 1.89 26.71
N PRO A 605 -5.44 3.20 26.92
CA PRO A 605 -4.71 3.73 28.06
C PRO A 605 -5.59 3.72 29.31
N ARG A 606 -4.98 3.42 30.45
CA ARG A 606 -5.58 3.47 31.78
C ARG A 606 -4.63 4.15 32.75
N LEU A 607 -5.21 4.62 33.85
CA LEU A 607 -4.45 5.26 34.92
C LEU A 607 -4.70 4.48 36.21
N ALA A 608 -3.62 4.11 36.87
CA ALA A 608 -3.61 3.66 38.25
C ALA A 608 -2.92 4.72 39.09
N GLU A 609 -3.66 5.35 40.01
CA GLU A 609 -3.13 6.40 40.89
C GLU A 609 -3.78 6.36 42.27
N GLY A 610 -3.21 7.11 43.20
CA GLY A 610 -3.60 7.12 44.61
C GLY A 610 -2.62 6.37 45.51
N ARG A 611 -2.73 6.59 46.83
CA ARG A 611 -1.93 5.87 47.84
C ARG A 611 -2.28 4.38 47.89
N LEU A 612 -3.57 4.08 47.73
CA LEU A 612 -4.05 2.77 47.34
C LEU A 612 -4.40 2.91 45.87
N LEU A 613 -3.71 2.17 45.00
CA LEU A 613 -3.89 2.29 43.57
C LEU A 613 -5.32 1.92 43.16
N GLU A 614 -6.04 2.87 42.59
CA GLU A 614 -7.37 2.65 42.00
C GLU A 614 -7.29 2.53 40.48
N TYR A 615 -8.06 1.61 39.91
CA TYR A 615 -8.09 1.42 38.46
C TYR A 615 -9.06 2.42 37.81
N CYS A 616 -8.53 3.32 36.98
CA CYS A 616 -9.31 4.36 36.32
C CYS A 616 -9.36 4.19 34.80
N ASN A 617 -10.50 4.57 34.20
CA ASN A 617 -10.73 4.49 32.76
C ASN A 617 -10.01 5.60 31.98
N GLU A 618 -10.05 5.51 30.65
CA GLU A 618 -9.41 6.49 29.77
C GLU A 618 -9.96 7.91 29.95
N ARG A 619 -11.26 8.07 30.19
CA ARG A 619 -11.86 9.41 30.38
C ARG A 619 -11.21 10.11 31.57
N TYR A 620 -11.03 9.39 32.68
CA TYR A 620 -10.36 9.89 33.86
C TYR A 620 -8.86 10.11 33.61
N ALA A 621 -8.17 9.16 32.96
CA ALA A 621 -6.76 9.31 32.59
C ALA A 621 -6.51 10.60 31.79
N ARG A 622 -7.38 10.90 30.82
CA ARG A 622 -7.32 12.14 30.03
C ARG A 622 -7.56 13.39 30.89
N GLN A 623 -8.48 13.34 31.85
CA GLN A 623 -8.70 14.44 32.80
C GLN A 623 -7.47 14.71 33.67
N GLN A 624 -6.76 13.66 34.09
CA GLN A 624 -5.51 13.76 34.88
C GLN A 624 -4.25 13.99 34.04
N GLY A 625 -4.42 14.11 32.72
CA GLY A 625 -3.35 14.40 31.77
C GLY A 625 -2.35 13.27 31.54
N GLY A 626 -2.63 12.03 31.97
CA GLY A 626 -1.69 10.93 31.77
C GLY A 626 -2.19 9.53 32.05
N TYR A 627 -1.34 8.54 31.72
CA TYR A 627 -1.60 7.11 31.81
C TYR A 627 -0.34 6.36 32.23
N ASN A 628 -0.48 5.20 32.87
CA ASN A 628 0.64 4.32 33.25
C ASN A 628 0.35 2.83 33.00
N ILE A 629 -0.81 2.52 32.40
CA ILE A 629 -1.20 1.16 32.00
C ILE A 629 -1.70 1.22 30.56
N ILE A 630 -1.30 0.24 29.75
CA ILE A 630 -1.88 -0.05 28.44
C ILE A 630 -2.49 -1.45 28.47
N LEU A 631 -3.76 -1.59 28.11
CA LEU A 631 -4.41 -2.90 28.06
C LEU A 631 -3.88 -3.71 26.88
N THR A 632 -3.56 -4.99 27.12
CA THR A 632 -2.94 -5.85 26.11
C THR A 632 -3.90 -6.28 25.02
N GLY A 633 -5.21 -6.29 25.28
CA GLY A 633 -6.26 -6.66 24.33
C GLY A 633 -6.32 -5.80 23.06
N ALA A 634 -5.49 -4.76 22.96
CA ALA A 634 -5.05 -4.18 21.70
C ALA A 634 -3.67 -3.54 21.93
N ALA A 635 -2.60 -4.34 21.89
CA ALA A 635 -1.23 -3.85 22.08
C ALA A 635 -0.17 -4.69 21.37
N PHE A 636 0.84 -3.98 20.86
CA PHE A 636 2.11 -4.53 20.41
C PHE A 636 3.08 -4.71 21.57
N MET A 637 3.79 -5.85 21.54
CA MET A 637 4.86 -6.17 22.48
C MET A 637 5.90 -7.06 21.80
N ASP A 638 7.11 -7.07 22.36
CA ASP A 638 8.13 -8.05 21.99
C ASP A 638 7.76 -9.41 22.61
N HIS A 639 7.50 -10.42 21.79
CA HIS A 639 7.04 -11.72 22.29
C HIS A 639 8.11 -12.42 23.13
N GLU A 640 9.40 -12.26 22.78
CA GLU A 640 10.48 -12.89 23.53
C GLU A 640 10.67 -12.22 24.89
N LEU A 641 10.47 -10.91 24.97
CA LEU A 641 10.58 -10.17 26.22
C LEU A 641 9.33 -10.38 27.08
N ALA A 642 8.15 -10.10 26.52
CA ALA A 642 6.90 -10.06 27.25
C ALA A 642 6.48 -11.44 27.76
N PHE A 643 6.56 -12.48 26.91
CA PHE A 643 6.08 -13.80 27.29
C PHE A 643 7.04 -14.49 28.26
N LYS A 644 8.37 -14.28 28.11
CA LYS A 644 9.36 -14.76 29.08
C LYS A 644 9.18 -14.09 30.44
N ARG A 645 8.92 -12.78 30.48
CA ARG A 645 8.59 -12.07 31.73
C ARG A 645 7.31 -12.62 32.36
N TYR A 646 6.26 -12.78 31.56
CA TYR A 646 4.97 -13.27 32.04
C TYR A 646 5.03 -14.69 32.60
N TRP A 647 5.87 -15.56 32.04
CA TRP A 647 6.09 -16.94 32.49
C TRP A 647 7.33 -17.13 33.37
N SER A 648 7.92 -16.04 33.85
CA SER A 648 9.00 -16.10 34.84
C SER A 648 8.51 -16.64 36.18
N GLU A 649 9.44 -17.06 37.04
CA GLU A 649 9.17 -17.46 38.41
C GLU A 649 8.57 -16.30 39.22
N GLU A 650 9.11 -15.08 39.04
CA GLU A 650 8.61 -13.85 39.71
C GLU A 650 7.11 -13.63 39.45
N ALA A 651 6.63 -13.92 38.24
CA ALA A 651 5.25 -13.71 37.85
C ALA A 651 4.26 -14.80 38.32
N GLU A 652 4.73 -15.88 38.97
CA GLU A 652 3.89 -17.04 39.30
C GLU A 652 2.71 -16.69 40.21
N LEU A 653 2.98 -15.97 41.30
CA LEU A 653 1.92 -15.50 42.21
C LEU A 653 0.93 -14.60 41.48
N GLY A 654 1.41 -13.76 40.57
CA GLY A 654 0.58 -12.95 39.69
C GLY A 654 -0.37 -13.78 38.84
N ARG A 655 0.15 -14.82 38.16
CA ARG A 655 -0.66 -15.71 37.30
C ARG A 655 -1.74 -16.45 38.10
N GLN A 656 -1.47 -16.83 39.35
CA GLN A 656 -2.47 -17.44 40.23
C GLN A 656 -3.61 -16.47 40.58
N VAL A 657 -3.29 -15.20 40.84
CA VAL A 657 -4.31 -14.14 41.06
C VAL A 657 -5.16 -13.97 39.80
N VAL A 658 -4.52 -13.92 38.61
CA VAL A 658 -5.21 -13.84 37.31
C VAL A 658 -6.19 -15.00 37.12
N ASP A 659 -5.76 -16.23 37.44
CA ASP A 659 -6.64 -17.41 37.39
C ASP A 659 -7.80 -17.32 38.40
N SER A 660 -7.54 -16.84 39.61
CA SER A 660 -8.55 -16.75 40.68
C SER A 660 -9.66 -15.74 40.36
N PHE A 661 -9.31 -14.62 39.73
CA PHE A 661 -10.24 -13.56 39.38
C PHE A 661 -10.75 -13.64 37.95
N PHE A 662 -10.14 -14.49 37.12
CA PHE A 662 -10.36 -14.53 35.67
C PHE A 662 -10.29 -13.11 35.06
N ASN A 663 -9.23 -12.37 35.41
CA ASN A 663 -9.04 -10.96 35.05
C ASN A 663 -7.56 -10.55 35.27
N CYS A 664 -7.21 -9.32 34.91
CA CYS A 664 -5.96 -8.64 35.29
C CYS A 664 -4.66 -9.23 34.71
N GLU A 665 -4.73 -10.06 33.68
CA GLU A 665 -3.57 -10.54 32.93
C GLU A 665 -2.80 -9.37 32.29
N ASP A 666 -3.54 -8.38 31.80
CA ASP A 666 -3.01 -7.15 31.20
C ASP A 666 -2.34 -6.27 32.26
N VAL A 667 -2.99 -6.08 33.42
CA VAL A 667 -2.45 -5.33 34.56
C VAL A 667 -1.17 -5.98 35.07
N LEU A 668 -1.15 -7.30 35.24
CA LEU A 668 0.04 -8.04 35.65
C LEU A 668 1.20 -7.78 34.70
N LEU A 669 0.98 -7.89 33.38
CA LEU A 669 2.04 -7.65 32.42
C LEU A 669 2.62 -6.22 32.51
N ASN A 670 1.78 -5.20 32.77
CA ASN A 670 2.25 -3.83 32.96
C ASN A 670 3.16 -3.69 34.19
N PHE A 671 2.87 -4.40 35.30
CA PHE A 671 3.78 -4.46 36.46
C PHE A 671 5.09 -5.16 36.12
N LEU A 672 5.06 -6.26 35.38
CA LEU A 672 6.27 -6.99 34.98
C LEU A 672 7.14 -6.19 34.00
N PHE A 673 6.58 -5.17 33.34
CA PHE A 673 7.33 -4.23 32.53
C PHE A 673 7.91 -3.07 33.35
N ALA A 674 7.35 -2.75 34.51
CA ALA A 674 7.81 -1.67 35.37
C ALA A 674 9.21 -1.99 35.89
N ASN A 675 10.21 -1.28 35.35
CA ASN A 675 11.59 -1.31 35.84
C ASN A 675 11.90 0.04 36.46
N GLU A 676 12.50 0.05 37.64
CA GLU A 676 12.91 1.26 38.38
C GLU A 676 13.76 2.23 37.54
N SER A 677 14.50 1.71 36.56
CA SER A 677 15.40 2.52 35.70
C SER A 677 14.73 3.12 34.45
N SER A 678 13.49 2.74 34.09
CA SER A 678 12.84 3.23 32.87
C SER A 678 11.92 4.41 33.14
N THR A 679 12.06 5.48 32.34
CA THR A 679 11.19 6.67 32.43
C THR A 679 9.75 6.38 31.99
N SER A 680 9.54 5.38 31.12
CA SER A 680 8.21 4.90 30.73
C SER A 680 8.31 3.54 30.03
N THR A 681 7.41 2.63 30.37
CA THR A 681 7.33 1.27 29.80
C THR A 681 6.13 1.06 28.90
N VAL A 682 5.30 2.10 28.74
CA VAL A 682 4.06 2.08 27.98
C VAL A 682 3.98 3.24 27.00
N GLU A 683 3.25 3.02 25.92
CA GLU A 683 3.07 3.98 24.85
C GLU A 683 1.65 3.92 24.30
N TYR A 684 0.98 5.06 24.23
CA TYR A 684 -0.38 5.17 23.69
C TYR A 684 -0.36 5.59 22.22
N VAL A 685 -1.17 4.90 21.41
CA VAL A 685 -1.51 5.31 20.05
C VAL A 685 -3.03 5.43 19.97
N LYS A 686 -3.52 6.57 19.50
CA LYS A 686 -4.94 6.83 19.33
C LYS A 686 -5.44 6.19 18.03
N PRO A 687 -6.41 5.25 18.12
CA PRO A 687 -7.04 4.72 16.92
C PRO A 687 -7.89 5.81 16.26
N THR A 688 -7.86 5.86 14.93
CA THR A 688 -8.81 6.70 14.17
C THR A 688 -10.22 6.13 14.35
N TRP A 689 -10.32 4.81 14.39
CA TRP A 689 -11.57 4.08 14.55
C TRP A 689 -11.30 2.73 15.22
N ALA A 690 -12.11 2.40 16.22
CA ALA A 690 -12.13 1.07 16.81
C ALA A 690 -13.58 0.69 17.15
N ILE A 691 -14.06 -0.45 16.66
CA ILE A 691 -15.35 -1.01 17.02
C ILE A 691 -15.15 -2.17 17.99
N ASP A 692 -15.85 -2.07 19.10
CA ASP A 692 -16.03 -3.14 20.08
C ASP A 692 -17.28 -3.96 19.71
N MET A 693 -17.05 -5.13 19.14
CA MET A 693 -18.04 -6.10 18.70
C MET A 693 -18.72 -6.84 19.86
N SER A 694 -18.18 -6.74 21.07
CA SER A 694 -18.78 -7.34 22.27
C SER A 694 -20.15 -6.75 22.57
N LYS A 695 -20.36 -5.48 22.17
CA LYS A 695 -21.63 -4.76 22.27
C LYS A 695 -22.75 -5.35 21.41
N PHE A 696 -22.42 -6.14 20.39
CA PHE A 696 -23.39 -6.78 19.50
C PHE A 696 -23.58 -8.27 19.77
N SER A 697 -22.56 -8.94 20.32
CA SER A 697 -22.59 -10.39 20.58
C SER A 697 -23.14 -10.74 21.97
N GLY A 698 -23.41 -9.73 22.79
CA GLY A 698 -23.88 -9.88 24.15
C GLY A 698 -22.80 -10.38 25.08
N VAL A 699 -21.94 -11.33 24.71
CA VAL A 699 -20.98 -12.04 25.58
C VAL A 699 -19.73 -11.20 25.83
N ALA A 700 -19.61 -10.51 26.97
CA ALA A 700 -18.43 -9.71 27.35
C ALA A 700 -18.08 -9.89 28.84
N ILE A 701 -16.79 -9.97 29.18
CA ILE A 701 -16.34 -10.09 30.58
C ILE A 701 -16.64 -8.81 31.37
N SER A 702 -16.58 -7.66 30.70
CA SER A 702 -16.75 -6.32 31.28
C SER A 702 -18.20 -5.80 31.27
N ARG A 703 -19.21 -6.66 31.04
CA ARG A 703 -20.64 -6.33 31.04
C ARG A 703 -21.04 -5.47 32.24
N ASN A 704 -20.62 -5.88 33.45
CA ASN A 704 -20.76 -5.07 34.66
C ASN A 704 -19.44 -4.32 34.90
N THR A 705 -19.34 -3.12 34.33
CA THR A 705 -18.10 -2.34 34.35
C THR A 705 -17.64 -1.97 35.75
N GLN A 706 -18.57 -1.70 36.69
CA GLN A 706 -18.22 -1.32 38.05
C GLN A 706 -17.63 -2.52 38.83
N ALA A 707 -18.26 -3.69 38.73
CA ALA A 707 -17.72 -4.92 39.32
C ALA A 707 -16.35 -5.27 38.71
N HIS A 708 -16.22 -5.12 37.38
CA HIS A 708 -14.95 -5.34 36.67
C HIS A 708 -13.84 -4.41 37.17
N TYR A 709 -14.13 -3.12 37.36
CA TYR A 709 -13.13 -2.15 37.84
C TYR A 709 -12.78 -2.37 39.31
N HIS A 710 -13.73 -2.83 40.12
CA HIS A 710 -13.46 -3.19 41.50
C HIS A 710 -12.50 -4.39 41.60
N ILE A 711 -12.68 -5.42 40.77
CA ILE A 711 -11.74 -6.54 40.66
C ILE A 711 -10.36 -6.03 40.22
N ARG A 712 -10.28 -5.18 39.19
CA ARG A 712 -9.00 -4.62 38.73
C ARG A 712 -8.29 -3.78 39.79
N SER A 713 -9.02 -3.01 40.59
CA SER A 713 -8.43 -2.27 41.72
C SER A 713 -7.88 -3.19 42.80
N LYS A 714 -8.54 -4.34 43.06
CA LYS A 714 -7.97 -5.39 43.94
C LYS A 714 -6.68 -5.98 43.38
N CYS A 715 -6.64 -6.25 42.07
CA CYS A 715 -5.42 -6.70 41.41
C CYS A 715 -4.29 -5.68 41.56
N LEU A 716 -4.55 -4.39 41.35
CA LEU A 716 -3.56 -3.33 41.54
C LEU A 716 -2.99 -3.33 42.95
N ALA A 717 -3.85 -3.46 43.97
CA ALA A 717 -3.40 -3.51 45.36
C ALA A 717 -2.51 -4.74 45.66
N ILE A 718 -2.91 -5.92 45.16
CA ILE A 718 -2.14 -7.17 45.35
C ILE A 718 -0.80 -7.08 44.60
N PHE A 719 -0.82 -6.72 43.32
CA PHE A 719 0.38 -6.63 42.49
C PHE A 719 1.33 -5.54 42.96
N SER A 720 0.82 -4.43 43.50
CA SER A 720 1.70 -3.41 44.08
C SER A 720 2.43 -3.91 45.33
N GLY A 721 1.78 -4.79 46.12
CA GLY A 721 2.44 -5.45 47.25
C GLY A 721 3.51 -6.47 46.84
N ILE A 722 3.37 -7.10 45.67
CA ILE A 722 4.30 -8.13 45.17
C ILE A 722 5.46 -7.50 44.37
N TYR A 723 5.15 -6.58 43.46
CA TYR A 723 6.08 -6.06 42.44
C TYR A 723 6.46 -4.59 42.66
N GLY A 724 5.92 -3.92 43.68
CA GLY A 724 6.22 -2.52 43.98
C GLY A 724 5.33 -1.53 43.22
N ASN A 725 5.92 -0.44 42.72
CA ASN A 725 5.16 0.62 42.06
C ASN A 725 5.12 0.44 40.54
N LEU A 726 4.00 0.84 39.93
CA LEU A 726 3.95 1.04 38.48
C LEU A 726 4.87 2.19 38.07
N THR A 727 5.24 2.22 36.79
CA THR A 727 6.01 3.34 36.23
C THR A 727 5.28 4.67 36.38
N SER A 728 6.07 5.75 36.39
CA SER A 728 5.54 7.11 36.37
C SER A 728 4.55 7.33 35.22
N LYS A 729 3.52 8.14 35.48
CA LYS A 729 2.52 8.46 34.45
C LYS A 729 3.18 9.15 33.25
N ARG A 730 2.79 8.72 32.07
CA ARG A 730 3.12 9.34 30.79
C ARG A 730 2.05 10.34 30.41
N PHE A 731 2.46 11.46 29.84
CA PHE A 731 1.54 12.51 29.38
C PHE A 731 0.98 12.21 27.98
N PHE A 732 -0.29 12.52 27.77
CA PHE A 732 -0.87 12.59 26.43
C PHE A 732 -0.24 13.74 25.63
N ASN A 733 -0.30 13.66 24.29
CA ASN A 733 0.23 14.67 23.38
C ASN A 733 1.74 14.95 23.58
N SER A 734 2.52 13.93 23.91
CA SER A 734 3.97 14.03 24.17
C SER A 734 4.84 13.56 23.01
N ARG A 735 4.27 12.83 22.04
CA ARG A 735 5.02 12.13 20.98
C ARG A 735 5.47 13.02 19.80
N GLY A 736 4.94 14.23 19.67
CA GLY A 736 5.24 15.15 18.56
C GLY A 736 4.72 14.73 17.18
N ASP A 737 4.36 13.46 16.98
CA ASP A 737 3.74 12.93 15.76
C ASP A 737 2.21 13.15 15.70
N GLY A 738 1.61 13.57 16.82
CA GLY A 738 0.18 13.82 16.95
C GLY A 738 -0.68 12.55 17.02
N TRP A 739 -0.07 11.38 17.20
CA TRP A 739 -0.79 10.10 17.23
C TRP A 739 -1.31 9.73 18.62
N ASP A 740 -0.98 10.50 19.66
CA ASP A 740 -1.48 10.36 21.04
C ASP A 740 -2.46 11.48 21.47
N VAL A 741 -3.00 12.25 20.50
CA VAL A 741 -3.90 13.40 20.73
C VAL A 741 -5.36 12.99 20.79
#